data_AF-A0A7J3WYW7-F1
#
_entry.id   AF-A0A7J3WYW7-F1
#
_cell.length_a   1.000
_cell.length_b   1.000
_cell.length_c   1.000
_cell.angle_alpha   90.00
_cell.angle_beta   90.00
_cell.angle_gamma   90.00
#
_symmetry.space_group_name_H-M   'P 1'
#
loop_
_entity.id
_entity.type
_entity.pdbx_description
1 polymer ?
#
loop_
_entity_poly.entity_id
_entity_poly.type
_entity_poly.pdbx_seq_one_letter_code
_entity_poly.pdbx_strand_id
1 'polypeptide(L)'
;MQANIGGEIIKNRTLKILLVAIVLSSLGSTIINIALFSREVEYFSYTDAESWLNIARIAWRYFTPGVGVSPKTGLNYASLGWKMATDWDLGMYIIAILRAEELGLIKPEGAWGSEERLNKILDFLLTRKNTPKGIPYLWYLSDTGEPFGNASTNPSDSSRLLIALKLLSNRKPHLHDKISAYLERTNYSYLAGNEKLWAYNFYSYLDAIGFKLWGFDRFEPVMRRLRDLERLDSYPKVNIYGVELPRIGITSEPLILGYFDLELHVFKKYLDLVYEAQRRRYLATGIITAWSEGGITKEPYYVYQWIVTPTMEWVTSAPETPVAFTKVALSFAAIYDDGYARKLFKVFSKNYVNEGFIEGISESGEPTFIMTIPYVTDKTNSMIISAAYYALKKIHLNEDEMESSSYYRVITIKSPETIYMQFEKNGDCKILQGSINNTFDMLLIPISEIPINMVLRWVVVKYESSSNFNFRYNAYIVDEDLLIHRGPTFISHKELLSDAYRFDIPGQIIFDDMLRKCIIKHLGNVSIPAIIFLKNPEDVGGFRLFRVLELELVFSKETPRIPYPTQVLYYLLLCFNAVYVVLPLCITYVIIKQRSLSKELYISCLLIALVIRLTAAPFYAHPYDIEVWRFTARTFYENGLVRPDLTPSPITYYTSIISYAPYNLLKLVGFKDRLYLHHTIFMFENMFLKIPYIIYDFLVAYILYRLIKDHVFNPPLPPSSAALIFLFNPLSICLSSAWGLYESIGLAFLLAGLYLMLKGRYILSSLVFGLASATKLYGFLGLIPLIIYMVKAKKYAHIMAAISVHLAVFISLYMPLSSWNIYEAIQHILGTTGLLGRLGLASSTDFIPGTSYMMLLQMLGLKVSPIALYIISGVALLICTFLFIKQVRVEAESLYAVIVWMTLAFLVIYLFFFRVYPQYYLWIIPLLILMSFKTRSLSYLILGTGLSTYISLFIINGLTLISGEERYIILTELLKDSTAFNSAVSVFMILILVAIFNFRSSSLQDSRKLLTIMISSVVAMILLTYILLSLPA
;
A
#
# COMPACT_ATOMS: atom_id res chain seq x y z
N MET A 1 -24.14 23.26 -53.60
CA MET A 1 -24.63 23.18 -52.20
C MET A 1 -24.88 21.73 -51.74
N GLN A 2 -25.44 20.83 -52.56
CA GLN A 2 -25.74 19.43 -52.20
C GLN A 2 -24.50 18.53 -51.90
N ALA A 3 -23.34 18.73 -52.56
CA ALA A 3 -22.15 17.90 -52.32
C ALA A 3 -21.47 18.13 -50.95
N ASN A 4 -21.61 19.33 -50.35
CA ASN A 4 -21.08 19.63 -49.01
C ASN A 4 -21.94 19.02 -47.89
N ILE A 5 -23.25 18.88 -48.12
CA ILE A 5 -24.20 18.35 -47.14
C ILE A 5 -23.97 16.84 -46.93
N GLY A 6 -23.75 16.08 -48.01
CA GLY A 6 -23.42 14.64 -47.92
C GLY A 6 -22.12 14.37 -47.16
N GLY A 7 -21.09 15.19 -47.36
CA GLY A 7 -19.81 15.08 -46.65
C GLY A 7 -19.89 15.42 -45.15
N GLU A 8 -20.72 16.39 -44.76
CA GLU A 8 -20.98 16.68 -43.34
C GLU A 8 -21.83 15.60 -42.66
N ILE A 9 -22.84 15.04 -43.35
CA ILE A 9 -23.64 13.92 -42.83
C ILE A 9 -22.77 12.70 -42.53
N ILE A 10 -21.86 12.33 -43.43
CA ILE A 10 -20.93 11.20 -43.23
C ILE A 10 -20.03 11.46 -42.02
N LYS A 11 -19.45 12.65 -41.89
CA LYS A 11 -18.58 13.00 -40.75
C LYS A 11 -19.32 13.04 -39.42
N ASN A 12 -20.57 13.52 -39.39
CA ASN A 12 -21.41 13.49 -38.20
C ASN A 12 -21.76 12.05 -37.79
N ARG A 13 -22.01 11.17 -38.77
CA ARG A 13 -22.21 9.73 -38.52
C ARG A 13 -20.95 9.08 -37.95
N THR A 14 -19.77 9.37 -38.52
CA THR A 14 -18.49 8.88 -37.99
C THR A 14 -18.24 9.35 -36.57
N LEU A 15 -18.49 10.63 -36.26
CA LEU A 15 -18.32 11.14 -34.89
C LEU A 15 -19.28 10.43 -33.92
N LYS A 16 -20.56 10.26 -34.28
CA LYS A 16 -21.52 9.50 -33.46
C LYS A 16 -21.07 8.06 -33.21
N ILE A 17 -20.52 7.37 -34.21
CA ILE A 17 -19.99 6.01 -34.05
C ILE A 17 -18.81 5.98 -33.07
N LEU A 18 -17.86 6.91 -33.19
CA LEU A 18 -16.73 7.01 -32.26
C LEU A 18 -17.17 7.34 -30.83
N LEU A 19 -18.17 8.22 -30.69
CA LEU A 19 -18.78 8.57 -29.41
C LEU A 19 -19.48 7.37 -28.75
N VAL A 20 -20.16 6.53 -29.53
CA VAL A 20 -20.73 5.27 -29.01
C VAL A 20 -19.62 4.29 -28.64
N ALA A 21 -18.60 4.15 -29.48
CA ALA A 21 -17.46 3.27 -29.22
C ALA A 21 -16.76 3.62 -27.90
N ILE A 22 -16.52 4.91 -27.61
CA ILE A 22 -15.82 5.31 -26.39
C ILE A 22 -16.65 5.08 -25.13
N VAL A 23 -17.97 5.25 -25.22
CA VAL A 23 -18.88 4.92 -24.12
C VAL A 23 -18.89 3.41 -23.86
N LEU A 24 -19.06 2.60 -24.91
CA LEU A 24 -19.06 1.14 -24.76
C LEU A 24 -17.71 0.61 -24.25
N SER A 25 -16.59 1.14 -24.73
CA SER A 25 -15.26 0.73 -24.28
C SER A 25 -14.95 1.20 -22.85
N SER A 26 -15.36 2.40 -22.44
CA SER A 26 -15.17 2.88 -21.05
C SER A 26 -16.03 2.11 -20.06
N LEU A 27 -17.29 1.83 -20.39
CA LEU A 27 -18.16 0.97 -19.60
C LEU A 27 -17.64 -0.47 -19.56
N GLY A 28 -17.21 -1.01 -20.70
CA GLY A 28 -16.61 -2.35 -20.78
C GLY A 28 -15.33 -2.46 -19.93
N SER A 29 -14.45 -1.45 -19.99
CA SER A 29 -13.27 -1.38 -19.12
C SER A 29 -13.66 -1.33 -17.65
N THR A 30 -14.71 -0.57 -17.30
CA THR A 30 -15.24 -0.49 -15.92
C THR A 30 -15.74 -1.85 -15.46
N ILE A 31 -16.51 -2.56 -16.30
CA ILE A 31 -17.02 -3.90 -16.01
C ILE A 31 -15.86 -4.89 -15.82
N ILE A 32 -14.83 -4.86 -16.67
CA ILE A 32 -13.64 -5.71 -16.54
C ILE A 32 -12.92 -5.42 -15.21
N ASN A 33 -12.72 -4.15 -14.86
CA ASN A 33 -12.12 -3.74 -13.59
C ASN A 33 -12.93 -4.28 -12.39
N ILE A 34 -14.27 -4.21 -12.46
CA ILE A 34 -15.17 -4.74 -11.42
C ILE A 34 -15.19 -6.28 -11.41
N ALA A 35 -15.09 -6.94 -12.55
CA ALA A 35 -15.10 -8.40 -12.64
C ALA A 35 -13.80 -9.00 -12.07
N LEU A 36 -12.65 -8.40 -12.36
CA LEU A 36 -11.36 -8.75 -11.73
C LEU A 36 -11.40 -8.59 -10.21
N PHE A 37 -12.18 -7.63 -9.72
CA PHE A 37 -12.43 -7.37 -8.31
C PHE A 37 -13.33 -8.43 -7.63
N SER A 38 -14.16 -9.16 -8.39
CA SER A 38 -15.04 -10.21 -7.84
C SER A 38 -14.37 -11.56 -7.59
N ARG A 39 -13.11 -11.73 -8.02
CA ARG A 39 -12.30 -12.87 -7.56
C ARG A 39 -11.82 -12.59 -6.15
N GLU A 40 -12.51 -13.15 -5.16
CA GLU A 40 -12.03 -13.23 -3.79
C GLU A 40 -10.68 -13.96 -3.78
N VAL A 41 -9.59 -13.21 -3.78
CA VAL A 41 -8.33 -13.74 -3.29
C VAL A 41 -8.41 -13.57 -1.78
N GLU A 42 -8.53 -14.69 -1.06
CA GLU A 42 -8.55 -14.74 0.40
C GLU A 42 -7.28 -14.07 0.94
N TYR A 43 -7.41 -12.82 1.38
CA TYR A 43 -6.33 -12.06 2.03
C TYR A 43 -6.49 -12.21 3.54
N PHE A 44 -5.42 -12.68 4.19
CA PHE A 44 -5.37 -12.82 5.64
C PHE A 44 -4.51 -11.70 6.22
N SER A 45 -5.12 -10.82 7.01
CA SER A 45 -4.46 -9.89 7.92
C SER A 45 -4.47 -10.46 9.34
N TYR A 46 -3.35 -10.32 10.03
CA TYR A 46 -3.16 -10.78 11.41
C TYR A 46 -4.16 -10.15 12.39
N THR A 47 -4.63 -8.94 12.09
CA THR A 47 -5.39 -8.08 13.00
C THR A 47 -6.87 -7.96 12.61
N ASP A 48 -7.24 -8.55 11.50
CA ASP A 48 -8.58 -8.45 10.94
C ASP A 48 -9.45 -9.62 11.39
N ALA A 49 -10.62 -9.30 11.96
CA ALA A 49 -11.57 -10.29 12.41
C ALA A 49 -12.05 -11.18 11.24
N GLU A 50 -12.28 -10.60 10.06
CA GLU A 50 -12.74 -11.39 8.90
C GLU A 50 -11.66 -12.39 8.44
N SER A 51 -10.39 -12.00 8.53
CA SER A 51 -9.25 -12.87 8.23
C SER A 51 -9.19 -14.10 9.15
N TRP A 52 -9.34 -13.91 10.48
CA TRP A 52 -9.40 -15.03 11.42
C TRP A 52 -10.66 -15.88 11.24
N LEU A 53 -11.80 -15.25 10.95
CA LEU A 53 -13.04 -15.97 10.64
C LEU A 53 -12.89 -16.82 9.36
N ASN A 54 -12.19 -16.31 8.35
CA ASN A 54 -11.90 -17.05 7.13
C ASN A 54 -10.93 -18.21 7.37
N ILE A 55 -9.91 -18.03 8.21
CA ILE A 55 -9.04 -19.14 8.67
C ILE A 55 -9.89 -20.23 9.33
N ALA A 56 -10.84 -19.85 10.20
CA ALA A 56 -11.74 -20.82 10.83
C ALA A 56 -12.63 -21.54 9.80
N ARG A 57 -13.18 -20.82 8.80
CA ARG A 57 -13.97 -21.41 7.70
C ARG A 57 -13.16 -22.41 6.90
N ILE A 58 -11.89 -22.10 6.58
CA ILE A 58 -11.01 -23.00 5.83
C ILE A 58 -10.68 -24.24 6.64
N ALA A 59 -10.31 -24.07 7.91
CA ALA A 59 -10.05 -25.20 8.80
C ALA A 59 -11.29 -26.11 8.97
N TRP A 60 -12.48 -25.50 9.03
CA TRP A 60 -13.74 -26.22 9.12
C TRP A 60 -14.05 -27.07 7.87
N ARG A 61 -13.48 -26.77 6.69
CA ARG A 61 -13.65 -27.59 5.47
C ARG A 61 -13.28 -29.05 5.72
N TYR A 62 -12.33 -29.33 6.61
CA TYR A 62 -11.95 -30.68 7.01
C TYR A 62 -13.14 -31.46 7.59
N PHE A 63 -13.96 -30.81 8.42
CA PHE A 63 -15.09 -31.45 9.10
C PHE A 63 -16.36 -31.53 8.23
N THR A 64 -16.23 -31.27 6.93
CA THR A 64 -17.30 -31.51 5.95
C THR A 64 -17.58 -33.03 5.85
N PRO A 65 -18.85 -33.46 5.90
CA PRO A 65 -19.20 -34.87 5.74
C PRO A 65 -18.67 -35.43 4.41
N GLY A 66 -17.96 -36.55 4.47
CA GLY A 66 -17.30 -37.15 3.30
C GLY A 66 -15.86 -36.70 3.07
N VAL A 67 -15.39 -35.62 3.71
CA VAL A 67 -13.99 -35.17 3.68
C VAL A 67 -13.23 -35.77 4.85
N GLY A 68 -13.26 -35.14 6.02
CA GLY A 68 -12.62 -35.60 7.27
C GLY A 68 -13.59 -36.20 8.28
N VAL A 69 -14.87 -36.39 7.91
CA VAL A 69 -15.92 -36.96 8.77
C VAL A 69 -16.70 -38.03 8.01
N SER A 70 -16.92 -39.17 8.64
CA SER A 70 -17.74 -40.23 8.05
C SER A 70 -19.19 -39.79 7.96
N PRO A 71 -19.80 -39.76 6.76
CA PRO A 71 -21.21 -39.39 6.63
C PRO A 71 -22.15 -40.43 7.25
N LYS A 72 -21.65 -41.65 7.50
CA LYS A 72 -22.43 -42.77 8.05
C LYS A 72 -22.54 -42.67 9.57
N THR A 73 -21.40 -42.59 10.25
CA THR A 73 -21.33 -42.65 11.72
C THR A 73 -21.26 -41.28 12.37
N GLY A 74 -20.82 -40.25 11.63
CA GLY A 74 -20.52 -38.93 12.19
C GLY A 74 -19.16 -38.83 12.87
N LEU A 75 -18.34 -39.88 12.88
CA LEU A 75 -16.99 -39.87 13.48
C LEU A 75 -15.98 -39.22 12.53
N ASN A 76 -15.03 -38.44 13.07
CA ASN A 76 -13.94 -37.85 12.30
C ASN A 76 -12.88 -38.89 11.90
N TYR A 77 -12.10 -38.58 10.88
CA TYR A 77 -10.89 -39.29 10.51
C TYR A 77 -9.70 -38.61 11.18
N ALA A 78 -8.66 -39.35 11.57
CA ALA A 78 -7.40 -38.77 12.06
C ALA A 78 -6.65 -38.02 10.94
N SER A 79 -6.72 -38.54 9.71
CA SER A 79 -6.25 -37.88 8.49
C SER A 79 -7.04 -38.40 7.28
N LEU A 80 -6.94 -37.74 6.13
CA LEU A 80 -7.64 -38.20 4.91
C LEU A 80 -7.20 -39.60 4.46
N GLY A 81 -5.94 -39.97 4.71
CA GLY A 81 -5.38 -41.29 4.41
C GLY A 81 -5.59 -42.33 5.53
N TRP A 82 -5.94 -41.89 6.75
CA TRP A 82 -6.11 -42.75 7.91
C TRP A 82 -7.48 -42.54 8.55
N LYS A 83 -8.47 -43.31 8.07
CA LYS A 83 -9.89 -43.24 8.48
C LYS A 83 -10.20 -44.00 9.78
N MET A 84 -9.39 -43.73 10.79
CA MET A 84 -9.61 -44.20 12.16
C MET A 84 -9.68 -43.01 13.10
N ALA A 85 -10.28 -43.20 14.27
CA ALA A 85 -10.32 -42.22 15.34
C ALA A 85 -9.88 -42.85 16.66
N THR A 86 -9.15 -42.08 17.47
CA THR A 86 -8.88 -42.35 18.88
C THR A 86 -9.71 -41.45 19.79
N ASP A 87 -9.62 -41.65 21.11
CA ASP A 87 -10.26 -40.74 22.07
C ASP A 87 -9.65 -39.32 22.01
N TRP A 88 -8.38 -39.20 21.60
CA TRP A 88 -7.77 -37.89 21.31
C TRP A 88 -8.50 -37.18 20.17
N ASP A 89 -8.69 -37.88 19.05
CA ASP A 89 -9.33 -37.37 17.84
C ASP A 89 -10.77 -36.94 18.10
N LEU A 90 -11.53 -37.74 18.86
CA LEU A 90 -12.90 -37.41 19.25
C LEU A 90 -12.95 -36.19 20.17
N GLY A 91 -12.01 -36.08 21.11
CA GLY A 91 -11.92 -34.91 21.99
C GLY A 91 -11.64 -33.62 21.21
N MET A 92 -10.73 -33.69 20.24
CA MET A 92 -10.43 -32.57 19.34
C MET A 92 -11.66 -32.16 18.52
N TYR A 93 -12.37 -33.13 17.95
CA TYR A 93 -13.54 -32.87 17.13
C TYR A 93 -14.74 -32.31 17.91
N ILE A 94 -15.01 -32.80 19.13
CA ILE A 94 -16.05 -32.24 20.01
C ILE A 94 -15.80 -30.76 20.26
N ILE A 95 -14.57 -30.38 20.60
CA ILE A 95 -14.22 -28.98 20.86
C ILE A 95 -14.29 -28.16 19.58
N ALA A 96 -13.84 -28.70 18.44
CA ALA A 96 -13.97 -28.02 17.14
C ALA A 96 -15.44 -27.74 16.79
N ILE A 97 -16.37 -28.68 17.06
CA ILE A 97 -17.81 -28.46 16.87
C ILE A 97 -18.31 -27.31 17.75
N LEU A 98 -17.94 -27.29 19.04
CA LEU A 98 -18.33 -26.22 19.96
C LEU A 98 -17.82 -24.86 19.48
N ARG A 99 -16.55 -24.77 19.07
CA ARG A 99 -15.96 -23.52 18.56
C ARG A 99 -16.58 -23.09 17.23
N ALA A 100 -16.88 -24.03 16.35
CA ALA A 100 -17.53 -23.73 15.07
C ALA A 100 -18.96 -23.20 15.24
N GLU A 101 -19.73 -23.72 16.21
CA GLU A 101 -21.03 -23.16 16.60
C GLU A 101 -20.87 -21.74 17.15
N GLU A 102 -19.91 -21.52 18.05
CA GLU A 102 -19.64 -20.20 18.65
C GLU A 102 -19.18 -19.15 17.64
N LEU A 103 -18.46 -19.57 16.60
CA LEU A 103 -18.05 -18.73 15.48
C LEU A 103 -19.12 -18.56 14.39
N GLY A 104 -20.27 -19.23 14.53
CA GLY A 104 -21.35 -19.20 13.54
C GLY A 104 -21.01 -19.90 12.22
N LEU A 105 -20.02 -20.79 12.19
CA LEU A 105 -19.66 -21.60 11.02
C LEU A 105 -20.70 -22.69 10.75
N ILE A 106 -21.36 -23.15 11.81
CA ILE A 106 -22.46 -24.12 11.77
C ILE A 106 -23.61 -23.66 12.65
N LYS A 107 -24.82 -24.15 12.34
CA LYS A 107 -26.00 -23.93 13.16
C LYS A 107 -26.12 -25.00 14.26
N PRO A 108 -26.78 -24.70 15.40
CA PRO A 108 -27.05 -25.70 16.42
C PRO A 108 -27.95 -26.83 15.89
N GLU A 109 -29.10 -26.49 15.31
CA GLU A 109 -30.05 -27.46 14.77
C GLU A 109 -29.91 -27.69 13.25
N GLY A 110 -30.55 -28.76 12.77
CA GLY A 110 -30.61 -29.13 11.35
C GLY A 110 -29.61 -30.21 10.96
N ALA A 111 -29.69 -30.63 9.70
CA ALA A 111 -28.81 -31.66 9.16
C ALA A 111 -27.34 -31.23 9.26
N TRP A 112 -26.52 -32.04 9.91
CA TRP A 112 -25.12 -31.76 10.21
C TRP A 112 -24.87 -30.47 11.01
N GLY A 113 -25.88 -30.01 11.76
CA GLY A 113 -25.71 -29.03 12.83
C GLY A 113 -24.90 -29.59 14.00
N SER A 114 -24.55 -28.74 14.97
CA SER A 114 -23.72 -29.17 16.10
C SER A 114 -24.42 -30.24 16.95
N GLU A 115 -25.73 -30.11 17.20
CA GLU A 115 -26.51 -31.07 18.02
C GLU A 115 -26.49 -32.47 17.41
N GLU A 116 -26.70 -32.59 16.10
CA GLU A 116 -26.69 -33.90 15.43
C GLU A 116 -25.30 -34.54 15.49
N ARG A 117 -24.24 -33.76 15.21
CA ARG A 117 -22.85 -34.23 15.25
C ARG A 117 -22.47 -34.72 16.66
N LEU A 118 -22.79 -33.94 17.68
CA LEU A 118 -22.50 -34.27 19.07
C LEU A 118 -23.28 -35.52 19.53
N ASN A 119 -24.56 -35.63 19.17
CA ASN A 119 -25.35 -36.82 19.49
C ASN A 119 -24.80 -38.09 18.82
N LYS A 120 -24.39 -38.02 17.55
CA LYS A 120 -23.75 -39.16 16.87
C LYS A 120 -22.48 -39.64 17.60
N ILE A 121 -21.65 -38.71 18.07
CA ILE A 121 -20.45 -39.04 18.85
C ILE A 121 -20.83 -39.68 20.19
N LEU A 122 -21.76 -39.07 20.94
CA LEU A 122 -22.21 -39.60 22.23
C LEU A 122 -22.89 -40.97 22.11
N ASP A 123 -23.71 -41.18 21.09
CA ASP A 123 -24.36 -42.46 20.81
C ASP A 123 -23.32 -43.54 20.46
N PHE A 124 -22.27 -43.18 19.72
CA PHE A 124 -21.12 -44.05 19.51
C PHE A 124 -20.39 -44.37 20.83
N LEU A 125 -20.09 -43.37 21.67
CA LEU A 125 -19.44 -43.59 22.96
C LEU A 125 -20.26 -44.52 23.88
N LEU A 126 -21.59 -44.39 23.88
CA LEU A 126 -22.53 -45.21 24.64
C LEU A 126 -22.65 -46.65 24.12
N THR A 127 -22.30 -46.92 22.87
CA THR A 127 -22.50 -48.23 22.22
C THR A 127 -21.22 -48.94 21.80
N ARG A 128 -20.08 -48.23 21.70
CA ARG A 128 -18.80 -48.79 21.24
C ARG A 128 -18.36 -50.01 22.06
N LYS A 129 -17.60 -50.90 21.41
CA LYS A 129 -16.97 -52.04 22.07
C LYS A 129 -15.75 -51.57 22.88
N ASN A 130 -15.65 -52.05 24.12
CA ASN A 130 -14.50 -51.84 24.98
C ASN A 130 -13.65 -53.12 25.03
N THR A 131 -12.39 -52.99 25.41
CA THR A 131 -11.48 -54.11 25.68
C THR A 131 -11.99 -54.96 26.85
N PRO A 132 -11.47 -56.18 27.07
CA PRO A 132 -11.82 -57.01 28.24
C PRO A 132 -11.55 -56.34 29.59
N LYS A 133 -10.72 -55.28 29.62
CA LYS A 133 -10.41 -54.49 30.82
C LYS A 133 -11.49 -53.43 31.13
N GLY A 134 -12.52 -53.32 30.30
CA GLY A 134 -13.57 -52.31 30.42
C GLY A 134 -13.15 -50.91 29.96
N ILE A 135 -11.98 -50.78 29.33
CA ILE A 135 -11.47 -49.52 28.77
C ILE A 135 -11.55 -49.54 27.23
N PRO A 136 -11.55 -48.37 26.57
CA PRO A 136 -11.61 -48.27 25.12
C PRO A 136 -10.43 -48.94 24.41
N TYR A 137 -10.66 -49.39 23.18
CA TYR A 137 -9.57 -49.70 22.25
C TYR A 137 -8.86 -48.40 21.83
N LEU A 138 -7.61 -48.49 21.41
CA LEU A 138 -6.83 -47.32 20.99
C LEU A 138 -7.39 -46.71 19.70
N TRP A 139 -7.79 -47.54 18.74
CA TRP A 139 -8.30 -47.10 17.45
C TRP A 139 -9.66 -47.70 17.15
N TYR A 140 -10.54 -46.89 16.58
CA TYR A 140 -11.81 -47.31 16.01
C TYR A 140 -11.88 -46.90 14.54
N LEU A 141 -12.40 -47.77 13.67
CA LEU A 141 -12.67 -47.45 12.28
C LEU A 141 -13.81 -46.42 12.23
N SER A 142 -13.53 -45.22 11.73
CA SER A 142 -14.52 -44.13 11.77
C SER A 142 -15.77 -44.46 10.96
N ASP A 143 -15.68 -45.23 9.88
CA ASP A 143 -16.82 -45.59 9.02
C ASP A 143 -17.76 -46.65 9.60
N THR A 144 -17.35 -47.39 10.63
CA THR A 144 -18.13 -48.49 11.21
C THR A 144 -18.30 -48.42 12.72
N GLY A 145 -17.41 -47.70 13.42
CA GLY A 145 -17.33 -47.70 14.89
C GLY A 145 -16.72 -48.98 15.48
N GLU A 146 -16.17 -49.87 14.66
CA GLU A 146 -15.56 -51.12 15.12
C GLU A 146 -14.09 -50.90 15.56
N PRO A 147 -13.60 -51.60 16.60
CA PRO A 147 -12.20 -51.54 16.99
C PRO A 147 -11.24 -51.96 15.87
N PHE A 148 -10.12 -51.25 15.75
CA PHE A 148 -9.02 -51.65 14.89
C PHE A 148 -7.85 -52.18 15.73
N GLY A 149 -7.60 -53.49 15.65
CA GLY A 149 -6.58 -54.17 16.45
C GLY A 149 -6.98 -54.41 17.91
N ASN A 150 -6.00 -54.82 18.73
CA ASN A 150 -6.22 -55.23 20.13
C ASN A 150 -5.59 -54.29 21.16
N ALA A 151 -5.01 -53.17 20.72
CA ALA A 151 -4.38 -52.19 21.61
C ALA A 151 -5.43 -51.48 22.46
N SER A 152 -5.16 -51.34 23.77
CA SER A 152 -5.98 -50.52 24.67
C SER A 152 -5.60 -49.05 24.55
N THR A 153 -6.56 -48.16 24.81
CA THR A 153 -6.30 -46.72 24.91
C THR A 153 -5.29 -46.37 26.02
N ASN A 154 -4.82 -45.13 26.03
CA ASN A 154 -3.86 -44.60 26.98
C ASN A 154 -4.46 -43.38 27.75
N PRO A 155 -3.80 -42.93 28.86
CA PRO A 155 -4.27 -41.80 29.64
C PRO A 155 -4.37 -40.48 28.86
N SER A 156 -3.50 -40.22 27.88
CA SER A 156 -3.52 -38.98 27.09
C SER A 156 -4.74 -38.89 26.19
N ASP A 157 -5.00 -39.93 25.39
CA ASP A 157 -6.20 -40.02 24.55
C ASP A 157 -7.48 -39.92 25.40
N SER A 158 -7.52 -40.66 26.51
CA SER A 158 -8.65 -40.67 27.43
C SER A 158 -8.88 -39.31 28.08
N SER A 159 -7.82 -38.65 28.56
CA SER A 159 -7.91 -37.33 29.18
C SER A 159 -8.41 -36.28 28.20
N ARG A 160 -7.93 -36.31 26.95
CA ARG A 160 -8.37 -35.37 25.92
C ARG A 160 -9.89 -35.43 25.72
N LEU A 161 -10.44 -36.65 25.63
CA LEU A 161 -11.88 -36.86 25.56
C LEU A 161 -12.59 -36.38 26.85
N LEU A 162 -12.05 -36.71 28.03
CA LEU A 162 -12.63 -36.28 29.31
C LEU A 162 -12.70 -34.75 29.44
N ILE A 163 -11.68 -34.02 28.99
CA ILE A 163 -11.67 -32.55 28.94
C ILE A 163 -12.77 -32.06 27.99
N ALA A 164 -12.85 -32.62 26.78
CA ALA A 164 -13.86 -32.24 25.79
C ALA A 164 -15.29 -32.50 26.29
N LEU A 165 -15.53 -33.65 26.94
CA LEU A 165 -16.82 -33.99 27.54
C LEU A 165 -17.17 -33.06 28.70
N LYS A 166 -16.18 -32.62 29.49
CA LYS A 166 -16.44 -31.64 30.56
C LYS A 166 -16.87 -30.30 29.99
N LEU A 167 -16.18 -29.82 28.96
CA LEU A 167 -16.54 -28.59 28.25
C LEU A 167 -17.92 -28.71 27.58
N LEU A 168 -18.19 -29.83 26.91
CA LEU A 168 -19.48 -30.13 26.31
C LEU A 168 -20.60 -30.13 27.35
N SER A 169 -20.42 -30.82 28.48
CA SER A 169 -21.41 -30.86 29.55
C SER A 169 -21.69 -29.49 30.16
N ASN A 170 -20.67 -28.63 30.27
CA ASN A 170 -20.86 -27.27 30.78
C ASN A 170 -21.61 -26.38 29.76
N ARG A 171 -21.34 -26.56 28.46
CA ARG A 171 -21.92 -25.74 27.39
C ARG A 171 -23.31 -26.20 26.96
N LYS A 172 -23.59 -27.51 27.02
CA LYS A 172 -24.81 -28.18 26.60
C LYS A 172 -25.34 -29.08 27.73
N PRO A 173 -25.91 -28.51 28.81
CA PRO A 173 -26.27 -29.26 30.02
C PRO A 173 -27.28 -30.39 29.78
N HIS A 174 -28.13 -30.30 28.75
CA HIS A 174 -29.08 -31.35 28.38
C HIS A 174 -28.41 -32.65 27.90
N LEU A 175 -27.14 -32.62 27.54
CA LEU A 175 -26.36 -33.81 27.18
C LEU A 175 -25.67 -34.46 28.38
N HIS A 176 -25.76 -33.85 29.58
CA HIS A 176 -25.06 -34.32 30.78
C HIS A 176 -25.38 -35.78 31.12
N ASP A 177 -26.66 -36.18 31.07
CA ASP A 177 -27.07 -37.54 31.43
C ASP A 177 -26.46 -38.60 30.51
N LYS A 178 -26.38 -38.32 29.19
CA LYS A 178 -25.70 -39.20 28.23
C LYS A 178 -24.20 -39.32 28.52
N ILE A 179 -23.56 -38.20 28.88
CA ILE A 179 -22.13 -38.17 29.21
C ILE A 179 -21.87 -38.98 30.48
N SER A 180 -22.69 -38.78 31.53
CA SER A 180 -22.59 -39.51 32.79
C SER A 180 -22.79 -41.02 32.59
N ALA A 181 -23.81 -41.44 31.81
CA ALA A 181 -24.04 -42.84 31.47
C ALA A 181 -22.84 -43.48 30.73
N TYR A 182 -22.18 -42.73 29.85
CA TYR A 182 -20.95 -43.20 29.20
C TYR A 182 -19.79 -43.38 30.18
N LEU A 183 -19.59 -42.42 31.09
CA LEU A 183 -18.51 -42.46 32.08
C LEU A 183 -18.69 -43.64 33.04
N GLU A 184 -19.92 -43.93 33.48
CA GLU A 184 -20.24 -45.08 34.34
C GLU A 184 -19.93 -46.43 33.68
N ARG A 185 -20.10 -46.53 32.36
CA ARG A 185 -19.83 -47.75 31.58
C ARG A 185 -18.32 -48.00 31.35
N THR A 186 -17.49 -46.97 31.47
CA THR A 186 -16.07 -47.02 31.08
C THR A 186 -15.17 -47.10 32.30
N ASN A 187 -14.26 -48.08 32.34
CA ASN A 187 -13.38 -48.32 33.48
C ASN A 187 -12.18 -47.33 33.56
N TYR A 188 -12.46 -46.04 33.68
CA TYR A 188 -11.44 -45.01 33.84
C TYR A 188 -10.62 -45.16 35.12
N SER A 189 -11.16 -45.82 36.15
CA SER A 189 -10.41 -46.20 37.36
C SER A 189 -9.19 -47.06 37.05
N TYR A 190 -9.27 -47.96 36.05
CA TYR A 190 -8.12 -48.75 35.62
C TYR A 190 -7.02 -47.88 35.00
N LEU A 191 -7.38 -46.86 34.20
CA LEU A 191 -6.41 -45.94 33.60
C LEU A 191 -5.80 -45.01 34.66
N ALA A 192 -6.64 -44.44 35.52
CA ALA A 192 -6.22 -43.54 36.60
C ALA A 192 -5.33 -44.24 37.64
N GLY A 193 -5.58 -45.52 37.93
CA GLY A 193 -4.86 -46.28 38.95
C GLY A 193 -3.62 -47.04 38.47
N ASN A 194 -3.33 -47.10 37.17
CA ASN A 194 -2.24 -47.91 36.63
C ASN A 194 -1.03 -47.05 36.20
N GLU A 195 -0.08 -46.86 37.11
CA GLU A 195 1.14 -46.04 36.90
C GLU A 195 1.89 -46.35 35.60
N LYS A 196 1.92 -47.62 35.16
CA LYS A 196 2.67 -48.04 33.96
C LYS A 196 2.15 -47.41 32.67
N LEU A 197 0.94 -46.87 32.67
CA LEU A 197 0.32 -46.23 31.51
C LEU A 197 0.66 -44.74 31.39
N TRP A 198 1.25 -44.13 32.43
CA TRP A 198 1.47 -42.68 32.51
C TRP A 198 2.88 -42.30 32.04
N ALA A 199 2.96 -41.50 30.98
CA ALA A 199 4.22 -41.01 30.44
C ALA A 199 4.91 -39.99 31.37
N TYR A 200 6.23 -39.83 31.30
CA TYR A 200 6.98 -38.79 32.04
C TYR A 200 7.35 -37.61 31.14
N ASN A 201 6.35 -36.82 30.79
CA ASN A 201 6.47 -35.61 29.96
C ASN A 201 5.35 -34.61 30.31
N PHE A 202 5.33 -33.45 29.66
CA PHE A 202 4.36 -32.40 29.96
C PHE A 202 2.90 -32.80 29.66
N TYR A 203 2.66 -33.71 28.72
CA TYR A 203 1.30 -34.24 28.44
C TYR A 203 0.68 -34.84 29.70
N SER A 204 1.47 -35.58 30.49
CA SER A 204 0.96 -36.25 31.70
C SER A 204 0.34 -35.31 32.74
N TYR A 205 0.69 -34.01 32.71
CA TYR A 205 0.05 -33.01 33.56
C TYR A 205 -1.33 -32.60 33.05
N LEU A 206 -1.47 -32.40 31.74
CA LEU A 206 -2.79 -32.17 31.12
C LEU A 206 -3.67 -33.41 31.28
N ASP A 207 -3.06 -34.59 31.20
CA ASP A 207 -3.73 -35.87 31.40
C ASP A 207 -4.35 -35.94 32.81
N ALA A 208 -3.54 -35.66 33.83
CA ALA A 208 -3.99 -35.69 35.22
C ALA A 208 -5.11 -34.68 35.49
N ILE A 209 -5.07 -33.51 34.85
CA ILE A 209 -6.14 -32.50 34.95
C ILE A 209 -7.44 -33.01 34.35
N GLY A 210 -7.42 -33.64 33.16
CA GLY A 210 -8.65 -34.19 32.57
C GLY A 210 -9.29 -35.28 33.40
N PHE A 211 -8.49 -36.16 34.02
CA PHE A 211 -8.96 -37.13 34.99
C PHE A 211 -9.50 -36.47 36.28
N LYS A 212 -8.86 -35.40 36.78
CA LYS A 212 -9.33 -34.63 37.94
C LYS A 212 -10.71 -34.01 37.74
N LEU A 213 -11.02 -33.54 36.53
CA LEU A 213 -12.33 -32.91 36.21
C LEU A 213 -13.54 -33.84 36.46
N TRP A 214 -13.28 -35.15 36.58
CA TRP A 214 -14.27 -36.20 36.84
C TRP A 214 -14.01 -36.99 38.14
N GLY A 215 -13.19 -36.45 39.06
CA GLY A 215 -12.99 -37.02 40.41
C GLY A 215 -12.07 -38.25 40.48
N PHE A 216 -11.21 -38.44 39.47
CA PHE A 216 -10.17 -39.49 39.48
C PHE A 216 -8.86 -39.03 40.15
N ASP A 217 -8.83 -37.84 40.75
CA ASP A 217 -7.71 -37.30 41.53
C ASP A 217 -7.51 -37.98 42.88
N ARG A 218 -8.24 -39.05 43.19
CA ARG A 218 -7.97 -39.95 44.31
C ARG A 218 -6.98 -41.08 43.98
N PHE A 219 -6.69 -41.30 42.70
CA PHE A 219 -5.76 -42.35 42.27
C PHE A 219 -4.32 -41.82 42.29
N GLU A 220 -3.40 -42.62 42.84
CA GLU A 220 -2.00 -42.20 43.10
C GLU A 220 -1.28 -41.65 41.86
N PRO A 221 -1.36 -42.26 40.65
CA PRO A 221 -0.75 -41.69 39.44
C PRO A 221 -1.22 -40.26 39.14
N VAL A 222 -2.54 -40.02 39.22
CA VAL A 222 -3.16 -38.71 38.97
C VAL A 222 -2.70 -37.70 40.03
N MET A 223 -2.79 -38.06 41.32
CA MET A 223 -2.33 -37.20 42.42
C MET A 223 -0.86 -36.84 42.29
N ARG A 224 -0.01 -37.79 41.93
CA ARG A 224 1.42 -37.57 41.76
C ARG A 224 1.69 -36.53 40.67
N ARG A 225 1.07 -36.67 39.49
CA ARG A 225 1.28 -35.71 38.39
C ARG A 225 0.77 -34.31 38.71
N LEU A 226 -0.33 -34.19 39.45
CA LEU A 226 -0.81 -32.89 39.93
C LEU A 226 0.17 -32.25 40.92
N ARG A 227 0.73 -33.02 41.85
CA ARG A 227 1.78 -32.55 42.77
C ARG A 227 3.08 -32.18 42.06
N ASP A 228 3.47 -32.96 41.06
CA ASP A 228 4.67 -32.70 40.26
C ASP A 228 4.53 -31.42 39.44
N LEU A 229 3.33 -31.16 38.88
CA LEU A 229 2.99 -29.92 38.18
C LEU A 229 3.19 -28.69 39.08
N GLU A 230 2.76 -28.75 40.35
CA GLU A 230 2.95 -27.68 41.34
C GLU A 230 4.42 -27.44 41.69
N ARG A 231 5.28 -28.44 41.48
CA ARG A 231 6.71 -28.42 41.82
C ARG A 231 7.63 -28.24 40.62
N LEU A 232 7.11 -27.97 39.43
CA LEU A 232 7.91 -27.85 38.20
C LEU A 232 9.06 -26.84 38.29
N ASP A 233 8.89 -25.73 39.03
CA ASP A 233 9.96 -24.73 39.20
C ASP A 233 11.17 -25.25 39.97
N SER A 234 11.01 -26.34 40.73
CA SER A 234 12.08 -26.99 41.48
C SER A 234 12.89 -28.01 40.65
N TYR A 235 12.48 -28.28 39.42
CA TYR A 235 13.18 -29.23 38.54
C TYR A 235 14.51 -28.62 38.09
N PRO A 236 15.54 -29.46 37.81
CA PRO A 236 16.76 -28.98 37.16
C PRO A 236 16.43 -28.23 35.88
N LYS A 237 17.03 -27.05 35.71
CA LYS A 237 16.76 -26.18 34.55
C LYS A 237 17.83 -26.34 33.47
N VAL A 238 17.47 -25.95 32.27
CA VAL A 238 18.34 -25.85 31.11
C VAL A 238 18.14 -24.52 30.42
N ASN A 239 19.24 -23.89 30.03
CA ASN A 239 19.21 -22.61 29.34
C ASN A 239 19.16 -22.84 27.83
N ILE A 240 18.06 -22.46 27.20
CA ILE A 240 17.84 -22.58 25.76
C ILE A 240 17.67 -21.19 25.18
N TYR A 241 18.68 -20.73 24.43
CA TYR A 241 18.71 -19.37 23.86
C TYR A 241 18.46 -18.25 24.92
N GLY A 242 18.97 -18.42 26.14
CA GLY A 242 18.78 -17.46 27.24
C GLY A 242 17.43 -17.58 27.97
N VAL A 243 16.69 -18.68 27.78
CA VAL A 243 15.43 -18.98 28.47
C VAL A 243 15.62 -20.22 29.34
N GLU A 244 15.28 -20.13 30.62
CA GLU A 244 15.41 -21.23 31.58
C GLU A 244 14.15 -22.11 31.57
N LEU A 245 14.28 -23.35 31.08
CA LEU A 245 13.20 -24.34 31.03
C LEU A 245 13.50 -25.55 31.93
N PRO A 246 12.50 -26.19 32.56
CA PRO A 246 12.72 -27.39 33.36
C PRO A 246 13.08 -28.60 32.48
N ARG A 247 13.97 -29.48 32.94
CA ARG A 247 14.38 -30.71 32.26
C ARG A 247 13.29 -31.78 32.31
N ILE A 248 12.28 -31.61 31.46
CA ILE A 248 11.20 -32.55 31.21
C ILE A 248 10.85 -32.53 29.72
N GLY A 249 10.22 -33.58 29.19
CA GLY A 249 9.73 -33.62 27.81
C GLY A 249 8.69 -32.52 27.54
N ILE A 250 9.03 -31.48 26.78
CA ILE A 250 8.15 -30.35 26.46
C ILE A 250 7.97 -30.21 24.94
N THR A 251 6.72 -30.17 24.51
CA THR A 251 6.25 -29.72 23.18
C THR A 251 5.26 -28.56 23.35
N SER A 252 4.95 -27.85 22.26
CA SER A 252 4.03 -26.69 22.32
C SER A 252 2.56 -27.09 22.50
N GLU A 253 2.13 -28.22 21.96
CA GLU A 253 0.71 -28.62 21.93
C GLU A 253 0.03 -28.77 23.29
N PRO A 254 0.54 -29.52 24.30
CA PRO A 254 -0.15 -29.66 25.58
C PRO A 254 -0.27 -28.32 26.32
N LEU A 255 0.69 -27.42 26.12
CA LEU A 255 0.69 -26.07 26.67
C LEU A 255 -0.40 -25.20 26.03
N ILE A 256 -0.50 -25.23 24.69
CA ILE A 256 -1.52 -24.52 23.93
C ILE A 256 -2.91 -25.04 24.30
N LEU A 257 -3.12 -26.36 24.32
CA LEU A 257 -4.41 -26.97 24.63
C LEU A 257 -4.84 -26.66 26.08
N GLY A 258 -3.94 -26.80 27.05
CA GLY A 258 -4.25 -26.45 28.45
C GLY A 258 -4.62 -24.98 28.65
N TYR A 259 -4.07 -24.09 27.83
CA TYR A 259 -4.45 -22.67 27.85
C TYR A 259 -5.75 -22.38 27.09
N PHE A 260 -5.92 -22.90 25.87
CA PHE A 260 -7.13 -22.66 25.05
C PHE A 260 -8.40 -23.27 25.64
N ASP A 261 -8.31 -24.46 26.21
CA ASP A 261 -9.49 -25.21 26.64
C ASP A 261 -9.85 -24.93 28.10
N LEU A 262 -8.86 -24.66 28.94
CA LEU A 262 -9.04 -24.58 30.40
C LEU A 262 -8.46 -23.30 31.03
N GLU A 263 -7.87 -22.39 30.24
CA GLU A 263 -7.28 -21.12 30.69
C GLU A 263 -6.26 -21.29 31.86
N LEU A 264 -5.49 -22.39 31.85
CA LEU A 264 -4.59 -22.74 32.96
C LEU A 264 -3.36 -21.83 33.02
N HIS A 265 -3.23 -21.02 34.08
CA HIS A 265 -2.11 -20.08 34.25
C HIS A 265 -0.71 -20.73 34.29
N VAL A 266 -0.58 -21.91 34.91
CA VAL A 266 0.71 -22.64 34.93
C VAL A 266 1.12 -23.05 33.52
N PHE A 267 0.16 -23.48 32.68
CA PHE A 267 0.41 -23.82 31.29
C PHE A 267 0.78 -22.58 30.49
N LYS A 268 0.08 -21.45 30.70
CA LYS A 268 0.42 -20.18 30.07
C LYS A 268 1.85 -19.73 30.39
N LYS A 269 2.29 -19.85 31.65
CA LYS A 269 3.67 -19.52 32.05
C LYS A 269 4.71 -20.31 31.24
N TYR A 270 4.55 -21.63 31.12
CA TYR A 270 5.50 -22.44 30.35
C TYR A 270 5.33 -22.26 28.84
N LEU A 271 4.12 -21.94 28.37
CA LEU A 271 3.86 -21.56 26.98
C LEU A 271 4.61 -20.29 26.59
N ASP A 272 4.69 -19.30 27.49
CA ASP A 272 5.44 -18.05 27.29
C ASP A 272 6.94 -18.32 27.15
N LEU A 273 7.48 -19.17 28.01
CA LEU A 273 8.89 -19.56 27.95
C LEU A 273 9.21 -20.36 26.67
N VAL A 274 8.34 -21.30 26.30
CA VAL A 274 8.49 -22.11 25.08
C VAL A 274 8.40 -21.26 23.81
N TYR A 275 7.46 -20.31 23.78
CA TYR A 275 7.33 -19.36 22.68
C TYR A 275 8.59 -18.50 22.55
N GLU A 276 9.06 -17.92 23.65
CA GLU A 276 10.26 -17.08 23.66
C GLU A 276 11.51 -17.87 23.24
N ALA A 277 11.68 -19.12 23.69
CA ALA A 277 12.79 -19.98 23.26
C ALA A 277 12.78 -20.23 21.74
N GLN A 278 11.60 -20.49 21.17
CA GLN A 278 11.44 -20.68 19.72
C GLN A 278 11.63 -19.39 18.92
N ARG A 279 11.12 -18.26 19.41
CA ARG A 279 11.36 -16.93 18.83
C ARG A 279 12.85 -16.60 18.81
N ARG A 280 13.57 -16.83 19.92
CA ARG A 280 15.02 -16.56 19.98
C ARG A 280 15.83 -17.49 19.10
N ARG A 281 15.41 -18.76 18.93
CA ARG A 281 16.01 -19.65 17.93
C ARG A 281 15.84 -19.09 16.52
N TYR A 282 14.65 -18.59 16.17
CA TYR A 282 14.43 -17.93 14.88
C TYR A 282 15.36 -16.70 14.71
N LEU A 283 15.44 -15.82 15.70
CA LEU A 283 16.31 -14.64 15.63
C LEU A 283 17.79 -15.00 15.47
N ALA A 284 18.25 -16.09 16.09
CA ALA A 284 19.63 -16.55 16.04
C ALA A 284 19.99 -17.28 14.73
N THR A 285 19.03 -18.00 14.11
CA THR A 285 19.31 -18.93 13.00
C THR A 285 18.66 -18.54 11.68
N GLY A 286 17.65 -17.66 11.70
CA GLY A 286 16.78 -17.36 10.56
C GLY A 286 15.74 -18.45 10.24
N ILE A 287 15.75 -19.59 10.95
CA ILE A 287 14.86 -20.73 10.69
C ILE A 287 13.52 -20.52 11.40
N ILE A 288 12.43 -20.48 10.63
CA ILE A 288 11.07 -20.34 11.17
C ILE A 288 10.76 -21.56 12.04
N THR A 289 10.41 -21.33 13.31
CA THR A 289 10.31 -22.37 14.33
C THR A 289 8.91 -22.41 14.98
N ALA A 290 8.17 -23.49 14.76
CA ALA A 290 6.89 -23.77 15.42
C ALA A 290 6.79 -25.27 15.77
N TRP A 291 7.72 -25.74 16.59
CA TRP A 291 7.91 -27.14 16.96
C TRP A 291 6.82 -27.65 17.89
N SER A 292 6.32 -28.84 17.58
CA SER A 292 5.52 -29.65 18.48
C SER A 292 5.56 -31.10 18.01
N GLU A 293 4.47 -31.63 17.49
CA GLU A 293 4.36 -32.96 16.94
C GLU A 293 3.38 -32.93 15.77
N GLY A 294 3.47 -33.93 14.90
CA GLY A 294 2.49 -34.13 13.86
C GLY A 294 2.97 -35.08 12.78
N GLY A 295 2.17 -35.18 11.72
CA GLY A 295 2.49 -36.02 10.57
C GLY A 295 3.70 -35.56 9.77
N ILE A 296 4.49 -36.51 9.28
CA ILE A 296 5.64 -36.26 8.41
C ILE A 296 5.60 -37.12 7.15
N THR A 297 6.47 -36.78 6.19
CA THR A 297 6.41 -37.25 4.80
C THR A 297 6.95 -38.66 4.58
N LYS A 298 7.71 -39.21 5.52
CA LYS A 298 8.27 -40.57 5.45
C LYS A 298 8.11 -41.29 6.78
N GLU A 299 8.30 -42.61 6.74
CA GLU A 299 8.22 -43.51 7.90
C GLU A 299 9.09 -42.98 9.06
N PRO A 300 8.54 -42.86 10.30
CA PRO A 300 7.29 -43.44 10.82
C PRO A 300 6.00 -42.66 10.56
N TYR A 301 6.00 -41.67 9.65
CA TYR A 301 4.86 -40.80 9.27
C TYR A 301 4.31 -39.91 10.38
N TYR A 302 4.95 -39.91 11.53
CA TYR A 302 4.63 -39.06 12.68
C TYR A 302 5.91 -38.71 13.43
N VAL A 303 6.07 -37.45 13.84
CA VAL A 303 7.25 -36.99 14.58
C VAL A 303 6.84 -36.26 15.84
N TYR A 304 7.57 -36.51 16.93
CA TYR A 304 7.60 -35.67 18.11
C TYR A 304 8.87 -34.83 18.08
N GLN A 305 8.73 -33.51 18.16
CA GLN A 305 9.83 -32.55 18.22
C GLN A 305 9.87 -31.90 19.60
N TRP A 306 10.70 -32.47 20.45
CA TRP A 306 10.91 -32.04 21.82
C TRP A 306 11.82 -30.82 21.85
N ILE A 307 11.34 -29.73 22.45
CA ILE A 307 12.16 -28.55 22.71
C ILE A 307 13.14 -28.87 23.84
N VAL A 308 12.64 -29.52 24.88
CA VAL A 308 13.39 -30.03 26.02
C VAL A 308 13.01 -31.48 26.28
N THR A 309 13.99 -32.27 26.68
CA THR A 309 13.81 -33.59 27.30
C THR A 309 14.63 -33.63 28.60
N PRO A 310 14.51 -34.69 29.43
CA PRO A 310 15.33 -34.80 30.63
C PRO A 310 16.85 -34.71 30.37
N THR A 311 17.31 -35.18 29.20
CA THR A 311 18.75 -35.30 28.89
C THR A 311 19.23 -34.46 27.71
N MET A 312 18.34 -34.10 26.78
CA MET A 312 18.69 -33.47 25.50
C MET A 312 17.74 -32.30 25.16
N GLU A 313 18.16 -31.44 24.23
CA GLU A 313 17.43 -30.26 23.75
C GLU A 313 17.22 -30.40 22.23
N TRP A 314 16.12 -29.83 21.70
CA TRP A 314 15.80 -29.85 20.26
C TRP A 314 15.91 -31.24 19.61
N VAL A 315 15.20 -32.22 20.17
CA VAL A 315 15.26 -33.63 19.73
C VAL A 315 14.02 -34.01 18.95
N THR A 316 14.21 -34.66 17.80
CA THR A 316 13.13 -35.27 17.03
C THR A 316 13.08 -36.79 17.26
N SER A 317 11.88 -37.37 17.31
CA SER A 317 11.72 -38.84 17.42
C SER A 317 12.05 -39.58 16.13
N ALA A 318 12.08 -38.87 15.00
CA ALA A 318 12.53 -39.34 13.70
C ALA A 318 13.56 -38.32 13.17
N PRO A 319 14.77 -38.74 12.75
CA PRO A 319 15.88 -37.84 12.41
C PRO A 319 15.71 -37.06 11.09
N GLU A 320 14.53 -37.12 10.47
CA GLU A 320 14.24 -36.38 9.25
C GLU A 320 14.04 -34.89 9.52
N THR A 321 14.17 -34.07 8.46
CA THR A 321 14.17 -32.60 8.53
C THR A 321 13.05 -32.08 9.43
N PRO A 322 13.35 -31.27 10.46
CA PRO A 322 12.33 -30.75 11.37
C PRO A 322 11.26 -29.93 10.65
N VAL A 323 10.07 -29.88 11.24
CA VAL A 323 8.86 -29.23 10.73
C VAL A 323 8.42 -28.10 11.64
N ALA A 324 8.08 -26.96 11.06
CA ALA A 324 7.30 -25.93 11.72
C ALA A 324 5.81 -26.20 11.46
N PHE A 325 5.06 -26.51 12.52
CA PHE A 325 3.67 -26.95 12.41
C PHE A 325 2.69 -25.78 12.30
N THR A 326 1.77 -25.85 11.34
CA THR A 326 0.77 -24.82 11.07
C THR A 326 -0.11 -24.55 12.29
N LYS A 327 -0.53 -25.62 12.98
CA LYS A 327 -1.36 -25.55 14.20
C LYS A 327 -0.69 -24.75 15.32
N VAL A 328 0.62 -24.93 15.49
CA VAL A 328 1.41 -24.22 16.51
C VAL A 328 1.63 -22.77 16.08
N ALA A 329 2.02 -22.55 14.83
CA ALA A 329 2.28 -21.22 14.30
C ALA A 329 1.07 -20.30 14.39
N LEU A 330 -0.12 -20.78 13.99
CA LEU A 330 -1.36 -20.01 14.09
C LEU A 330 -1.87 -19.88 15.52
N SER A 331 -1.60 -20.85 16.40
CA SER A 331 -1.89 -20.71 17.83
C SER A 331 -1.02 -19.66 18.49
N PHE A 332 0.29 -19.62 18.19
CA PHE A 332 1.18 -18.56 18.64
C PHE A 332 0.74 -17.20 18.12
N ALA A 333 0.37 -17.11 16.85
CA ALA A 333 -0.20 -15.89 16.28
C ALA A 333 -1.48 -15.45 17.03
N ALA A 334 -2.37 -16.36 17.38
CA ALA A 334 -3.59 -16.02 18.12
C ALA A 334 -3.30 -15.52 19.55
N ILE A 335 -2.23 -16.01 20.19
CA ILE A 335 -1.89 -15.70 21.59
C ILE A 335 -1.05 -14.40 21.69
N TYR A 336 0.04 -14.31 20.94
CA TYR A 336 1.08 -13.28 21.08
C TYR A 336 0.97 -12.22 19.99
N ASP A 337 1.37 -10.99 20.31
CA ASP A 337 1.28 -9.83 19.40
C ASP A 337 2.66 -9.15 19.25
N ASP A 338 3.60 -9.86 18.64
CA ASP A 338 4.92 -9.34 18.27
C ASP A 338 5.26 -9.64 16.79
N GLY A 339 6.38 -9.10 16.30
CA GLY A 339 6.84 -9.30 14.93
C GLY A 339 6.97 -10.78 14.53
N TYR A 340 7.39 -11.65 15.46
CA TYR A 340 7.51 -13.08 15.19
C TYR A 340 6.15 -13.77 15.06
N ALA A 341 5.20 -13.43 15.94
CA ALA A 341 3.81 -13.91 15.82
C ALA A 341 3.17 -13.48 14.49
N ARG A 342 3.36 -12.21 14.08
CA ARG A 342 2.91 -11.69 12.78
C ARG A 342 3.56 -12.41 11.60
N LYS A 343 4.86 -12.72 11.71
CA LYS A 343 5.59 -13.51 10.71
C LYS A 343 5.03 -14.93 10.58
N LEU A 344 4.80 -15.61 11.70
CA LEU A 344 4.18 -16.94 11.73
C LEU A 344 2.80 -16.90 11.07
N PHE A 345 1.96 -15.94 11.42
CA PHE A 345 0.65 -15.76 10.78
C PHE A 345 0.77 -15.59 9.27
N LYS A 346 1.63 -14.67 8.81
CA LYS A 346 1.81 -14.36 7.38
C LYS A 346 2.24 -15.57 6.55
N VAL A 347 3.07 -16.44 7.13
CA VAL A 347 3.58 -17.64 6.47
C VAL A 347 2.54 -18.75 6.49
N PHE A 348 1.95 -19.03 7.66
CA PHE A 348 1.12 -20.22 7.86
C PHE A 348 -0.37 -20.03 7.55
N SER A 349 -0.88 -18.79 7.50
CA SER A 349 -2.27 -18.50 7.07
C SER A 349 -2.57 -18.91 5.63
N LYS A 350 -1.52 -19.10 4.81
CA LYS A 350 -1.61 -19.52 3.41
C LYS A 350 -1.38 -21.02 3.21
N ASN A 351 -1.18 -21.76 4.30
CA ASN A 351 -0.76 -23.16 4.25
C ASN A 351 -1.96 -24.12 4.26
N TYR A 352 -2.82 -24.02 3.25
CA TYR A 352 -4.04 -24.81 3.14
C TYR A 352 -4.29 -25.33 1.73
N VAL A 353 -5.14 -26.35 1.66
CA VAL A 353 -5.71 -26.92 0.44
C VAL A 353 -7.23 -26.91 0.54
N ASN A 354 -7.93 -27.48 -0.45
CA ASN A 354 -9.39 -27.45 -0.51
C ASN A 354 -10.03 -28.08 0.74
N GLU A 355 -9.40 -29.13 1.27
CA GLU A 355 -9.86 -29.91 2.41
C GLU A 355 -9.54 -29.27 3.77
N GLY A 356 -8.68 -28.25 3.83
CA GLY A 356 -8.29 -27.59 5.08
C GLY A 356 -6.80 -27.25 5.15
N PHE A 357 -6.32 -26.88 6.33
CA PHE A 357 -4.91 -26.57 6.58
C PHE A 357 -4.05 -27.82 6.61
N ILE A 358 -2.88 -27.72 5.99
CA ILE A 358 -1.89 -28.79 5.98
C ILE A 358 -1.04 -28.74 7.26
N GLU A 359 -0.43 -29.87 7.60
CA GLU A 359 0.26 -30.10 8.87
C GLU A 359 1.36 -29.08 9.20
N GLY A 360 2.24 -28.76 8.23
CA GLY A 360 3.34 -27.82 8.44
C GLY A 360 4.21 -27.57 7.21
N ILE A 361 5.36 -26.96 7.46
CA ILE A 361 6.41 -26.69 6.47
C ILE A 361 7.73 -27.17 7.09
N SER A 362 8.54 -27.90 6.33
CA SER A 362 9.88 -28.29 6.78
C SER A 362 10.75 -27.04 7.00
N GLU A 363 11.75 -27.15 7.87
CA GLU A 363 12.71 -26.06 8.08
C GLU A 363 13.51 -25.71 6.81
N SER A 364 13.51 -26.57 5.78
CA SER A 364 14.06 -26.28 4.45
C SER A 364 13.12 -25.51 3.52
N GLY A 365 11.90 -25.19 3.97
CA GLY A 365 10.90 -24.42 3.22
C GLY A 365 9.94 -25.24 2.36
N GLU A 366 9.99 -26.58 2.43
CA GLU A 366 9.10 -27.46 1.66
C GLU A 366 7.84 -27.79 2.47
N PRO A 367 6.61 -27.66 1.91
CA PRO A 367 5.40 -28.07 2.62
C PRO A 367 5.40 -29.59 2.91
N THR A 368 4.72 -30.00 3.99
CA THR A 368 4.64 -31.43 4.33
C THR A 368 3.63 -32.16 3.42
N PHE A 369 4.12 -33.01 2.52
CA PHE A 369 3.33 -33.90 1.65
C PHE A 369 3.60 -35.39 1.96
N ILE A 370 2.57 -36.22 2.04
CA ILE A 370 2.74 -37.69 2.02
C ILE A 370 2.40 -38.17 0.62
N MET A 371 3.32 -38.86 -0.06
CA MET A 371 3.10 -39.41 -1.41
C MET A 371 2.50 -38.38 -2.40
N THR A 372 3.07 -37.17 -2.43
CA THR A 372 2.62 -36.02 -3.24
C THR A 372 1.20 -35.49 -2.94
N ILE A 373 0.56 -35.93 -1.85
CA ILE A 373 -0.73 -35.44 -1.36
C ILE A 373 -0.50 -34.58 -0.10
N PRO A 374 -1.09 -33.37 -0.01
CA PRO A 374 -1.01 -32.55 1.19
C PRO A 374 -1.52 -33.30 2.43
N TYR A 375 -0.74 -33.33 3.51
CA TYR A 375 -1.15 -34.02 4.73
C TYR A 375 -2.05 -33.12 5.58
N VAL A 376 -3.34 -33.47 5.63
CA VAL A 376 -4.39 -32.71 6.33
C VAL A 376 -4.96 -33.59 7.44
N THR A 377 -4.91 -33.09 8.69
CA THR A 377 -5.31 -33.84 9.89
C THR A 377 -6.42 -33.12 10.65
N ASP A 378 -7.16 -33.90 11.45
CA ASP A 378 -8.16 -33.38 12.37
C ASP A 378 -7.55 -32.48 13.45
N LYS A 379 -6.40 -32.87 13.99
CA LYS A 379 -5.69 -32.16 15.06
C LYS A 379 -5.29 -30.77 14.61
N THR A 380 -4.68 -30.66 13.43
CA THR A 380 -4.26 -29.37 12.88
C THR A 380 -5.46 -28.44 12.67
N ASN A 381 -6.51 -28.92 12.02
CA ASN A 381 -7.67 -28.10 11.72
C ASN A 381 -8.48 -27.75 12.98
N SER A 382 -8.62 -28.68 13.94
CA SER A 382 -9.28 -28.41 15.22
C SER A 382 -8.57 -27.32 16.03
N MET A 383 -7.24 -27.41 16.16
CA MET A 383 -6.47 -26.39 16.88
C MET A 383 -6.54 -25.02 16.20
N ILE A 384 -6.55 -24.97 14.87
CA ILE A 384 -6.67 -23.71 14.13
C ILE A 384 -8.04 -23.07 14.34
N ILE A 385 -9.12 -23.85 14.41
CA ILE A 385 -10.45 -23.33 14.77
C ILE A 385 -10.43 -22.73 16.18
N SER A 386 -9.81 -23.43 17.16
CA SER A 386 -9.65 -22.89 18.52
C SER A 386 -8.77 -21.64 18.56
N ALA A 387 -7.70 -21.58 17.77
CA ALA A 387 -6.84 -20.41 17.65
C ALA A 387 -7.61 -19.21 17.08
N ALA A 388 -8.40 -19.42 16.03
CA ALA A 388 -9.24 -18.37 15.45
C ALA A 388 -10.32 -17.89 16.43
N TYR A 389 -10.96 -18.80 17.17
CA TYR A 389 -11.88 -18.45 18.25
C TYR A 389 -11.21 -17.58 19.32
N TYR A 390 -10.02 -17.96 19.76
CA TYR A 390 -9.26 -17.21 20.74
C TYR A 390 -8.86 -15.81 20.23
N ALA A 391 -8.35 -15.73 18.99
CA ALA A 391 -7.98 -14.47 18.36
C ALA A 391 -9.18 -13.52 18.24
N LEU A 392 -10.34 -14.02 17.81
CA LEU A 392 -11.56 -13.23 17.70
C LEU A 392 -12.07 -12.74 19.06
N LYS A 393 -12.05 -13.57 20.10
CA LYS A 393 -12.38 -13.16 21.47
C LYS A 393 -11.46 -12.01 21.94
N LYS A 394 -10.15 -12.10 21.65
CA LYS A 394 -9.17 -11.05 21.96
C LYS A 394 -9.42 -9.76 21.17
N ILE A 395 -9.71 -9.85 19.88
CA ILE A 395 -10.01 -8.68 19.03
C ILE A 395 -11.25 -7.97 19.53
N HIS A 396 -12.33 -8.68 19.85
CA HIS A 396 -13.57 -8.09 20.35
C HIS A 396 -13.39 -7.39 21.71
N LEU A 397 -12.57 -7.96 22.61
CA LEU A 397 -12.23 -7.32 23.89
C LEU A 397 -11.40 -6.04 23.70
N ASN A 398 -10.60 -5.98 22.65
CA ASN A 398 -9.82 -4.78 22.30
C ASN A 398 -10.65 -3.75 21.54
N GLU A 399 -11.73 -4.13 20.82
CA GLU A 399 -12.62 -3.18 20.11
C GLU A 399 -13.31 -2.19 21.06
N ASP A 400 -13.56 -2.57 22.31
CA ASP A 400 -14.06 -1.67 23.36
C ASP A 400 -13.00 -0.65 23.86
N GLU A 401 -11.70 -0.90 23.63
CA GLU A 401 -10.60 0.08 23.82
C GLU A 401 -10.16 0.76 22.50
N MET A 402 -10.59 0.24 21.34
CA MET A 402 -10.20 0.70 20.00
C MET A 402 -11.13 1.78 19.44
N GLU A 403 -11.54 2.71 20.30
CA GLU A 403 -12.24 3.95 19.91
C GLU A 403 -11.26 4.92 19.23
N SER A 404 -10.67 4.48 18.12
CA SER A 404 -10.10 5.33 17.09
C SER A 404 -10.44 4.72 15.74
N SER A 405 -11.54 5.22 15.17
CA SER A 405 -11.93 4.99 13.77
C SER A 405 -10.93 5.56 12.75
N SER A 406 -9.82 6.16 13.20
CA SER A 406 -8.84 6.80 12.33
C SER A 406 -8.01 5.75 11.59
N TYR A 407 -7.81 5.99 10.30
CA TYR A 407 -6.95 5.15 9.47
C TYR A 407 -5.48 5.54 9.62
N TYR A 408 -5.21 6.83 9.83
CA TYR A 408 -3.89 7.34 10.19
C TYR A 408 -3.84 7.72 11.67
N ARG A 409 -2.69 7.45 12.29
CA ARG A 409 -2.34 7.96 13.62
C ARG A 409 -0.99 8.64 13.55
N VAL A 410 -0.92 9.85 14.08
CA VAL A 410 0.30 10.65 14.13
C VAL A 410 0.72 10.77 15.59
N ILE A 411 1.93 10.32 15.92
CA ILE A 411 2.53 10.46 17.25
C ILE A 411 3.67 11.45 17.15
N THR A 412 3.65 12.48 17.98
CA THR A 412 4.71 13.50 18.04
C THR A 412 5.43 13.43 19.36
N ILE A 413 6.73 13.11 19.32
CA ILE A 413 7.62 13.04 20.48
C ILE A 413 8.51 14.28 20.46
N LYS A 414 8.37 15.15 21.46
CA LYS A 414 9.23 16.32 21.62
C LYS A 414 10.51 15.93 22.36
N SER A 415 11.67 16.35 21.84
CA SER A 415 12.98 16.08 22.42
C SER A 415 13.19 14.60 22.75
N PRO A 416 13.15 13.70 21.75
CA PRO A 416 13.22 12.26 21.96
C PRO A 416 14.54 11.85 22.63
N GLU A 417 14.48 10.78 23.43
CA GLU A 417 15.67 10.16 24.00
C GLU A 417 16.62 9.75 22.86
N THR A 418 17.85 10.24 22.92
CA THR A 418 18.83 10.11 21.84
C THR A 418 20.12 9.54 22.42
N ILE A 419 20.53 8.37 21.91
CA ILE A 419 21.73 7.66 22.33
C ILE A 419 22.84 7.93 21.31
N TYR A 420 23.97 8.43 21.79
CA TYR A 420 25.15 8.75 20.96
C TYR A 420 26.20 7.63 21.08
N MET A 421 26.74 7.19 19.95
CA MET A 421 27.66 6.05 19.88
C MET A 421 28.86 6.30 18.95
N GLN A 422 29.94 5.57 19.20
CA GLN A 422 31.18 5.59 18.42
C GLN A 422 31.64 4.17 18.10
N PHE A 423 32.19 3.94 16.90
CA PHE A 423 32.81 2.67 16.55
C PHE A 423 34.25 2.58 17.05
N GLU A 424 34.61 1.41 17.56
CA GLU A 424 35.97 1.06 17.94
C GLU A 424 36.70 0.38 16.76
N LYS A 425 38.05 0.44 16.77
CA LYS A 425 38.89 -0.11 15.67
C LYS A 425 38.74 -1.62 15.46
N ASN A 426 38.18 -2.34 16.42
CA ASN A 426 37.88 -3.78 16.38
C ASN A 426 36.51 -4.10 15.77
N GLY A 427 35.73 -3.10 15.36
CA GLY A 427 34.35 -3.26 14.87
C GLY A 427 33.30 -3.36 15.98
N ASP A 428 33.67 -3.14 17.24
CA ASP A 428 32.75 -3.00 18.36
C ASP A 428 32.26 -1.54 18.49
N CYS A 429 31.26 -1.28 19.34
CA CYS A 429 30.72 0.06 19.53
C CYS A 429 30.48 0.40 21.01
N LYS A 430 30.61 1.68 21.35
CA LYS A 430 30.49 2.18 22.72
C LYS A 430 29.50 3.36 22.81
N ILE A 431 28.70 3.37 23.87
CA ILE A 431 27.80 4.49 24.22
C ILE A 431 28.62 5.63 24.83
N LEU A 432 28.39 6.85 24.36
CA LEU A 432 28.98 8.07 24.90
C LEU A 432 28.08 8.61 26.01
N GLN A 433 28.57 8.68 27.26
CA GLN A 433 27.86 9.29 28.37
C GLN A 433 28.05 10.82 28.36
N GLY A 434 26.97 11.57 28.11
CA GLY A 434 26.95 13.03 28.17
C GLY A 434 27.26 13.74 26.84
N SER A 435 26.79 14.98 26.71
CA SER A 435 26.80 15.79 25.47
C SER A 435 28.16 16.38 25.09
N ILE A 436 29.27 15.73 25.43
CA ILE A 436 30.57 16.40 25.46
C ILE A 436 31.37 16.04 24.20
N ASN A 437 31.34 17.01 23.27
CA ASN A 437 32.13 17.20 22.03
C ASN A 437 31.58 16.72 20.68
N ASN A 438 30.34 16.22 20.58
CA ASN A 438 29.63 15.99 19.29
C ASN A 438 30.41 15.22 18.19
N THR A 439 31.46 14.48 18.57
CA THR A 439 32.19 13.53 17.73
C THR A 439 31.60 12.14 17.94
N PHE A 440 30.46 11.88 17.31
CA PHE A 440 29.82 10.56 17.30
C PHE A 440 29.75 10.03 15.86
N ASP A 441 29.86 8.71 15.72
CA ASP A 441 29.70 8.04 14.43
C ASP A 441 28.25 7.61 14.21
N MET A 442 27.51 7.37 15.29
CA MET A 442 26.14 6.89 15.24
C MET A 442 25.26 7.59 16.28
N LEU A 443 24.03 7.87 15.88
CA LEU A 443 22.96 8.35 16.75
C LEU A 443 21.78 7.39 16.64
N LEU A 444 21.21 7.01 17.78
CA LEU A 444 20.11 6.05 17.86
C LEU A 444 18.95 6.62 18.67
N ILE A 445 17.74 6.48 18.14
CA ILE A 445 16.50 6.95 18.75
C ILE A 445 15.53 5.77 18.85
N PRO A 446 15.26 5.23 20.05
CA PRO A 446 14.30 4.14 20.23
C PRO A 446 12.86 4.64 20.01
N ILE A 447 12.01 3.82 19.39
CA ILE A 447 10.59 4.10 19.18
C ILE A 447 9.78 3.32 20.23
N SER A 448 9.50 3.95 21.37
CA SER A 448 8.79 3.30 22.49
C SER A 448 7.27 3.18 22.30
N GLU A 449 6.69 3.91 21.35
CA GLU A 449 5.24 3.97 21.15
C GLU A 449 4.84 3.55 19.74
N ILE A 450 4.43 2.28 19.59
CA ILE A 450 3.88 1.73 18.34
C ILE A 450 2.39 1.47 18.57
N PRO A 451 1.50 2.14 17.82
CA PRO A 451 0.08 1.79 17.82
C PRO A 451 -0.13 0.35 17.37
N ILE A 452 -0.92 -0.39 18.17
CA ILE A 452 -1.38 -1.74 17.83
C ILE A 452 -2.10 -1.69 16.48
N ASN A 453 -1.85 -2.67 15.61
CA ASN A 453 -2.50 -2.84 14.30
C ASN A 453 -2.24 -1.73 13.27
N MET A 454 -1.16 -0.96 13.41
CA MET A 454 -0.74 0.01 12.40
C MET A 454 0.70 -0.20 11.97
N VAL A 455 0.96 0.05 10.69
CA VAL A 455 2.28 0.02 10.08
C VAL A 455 2.86 1.42 10.09
N LEU A 456 4.12 1.56 10.50
CA LEU A 456 4.85 2.82 10.37
C LEU A 456 5.05 3.12 8.89
N ARG A 457 4.53 4.26 8.43
CA ARG A 457 4.55 4.67 7.02
C ARG A 457 5.68 5.64 6.74
N TRP A 458 5.86 6.61 7.62
CA TRP A 458 7.00 7.49 7.55
C TRP A 458 7.28 8.14 8.90
N VAL A 459 8.47 8.69 8.99
CA VAL A 459 8.95 9.44 10.14
C VAL A 459 9.40 10.81 9.69
N VAL A 460 9.04 11.86 10.43
CA VAL A 460 9.60 13.20 10.25
C VAL A 460 10.47 13.54 11.45
N VAL A 461 11.77 13.76 11.20
CA VAL A 461 12.75 14.16 12.21
C VAL A 461 13.04 15.64 12.03
N LYS A 462 12.63 16.48 12.99
CA LYS A 462 13.05 17.88 13.05
C LYS A 462 14.30 17.99 13.90
N TYR A 463 15.33 18.64 13.37
CA TYR A 463 16.63 18.75 14.02
C TYR A 463 17.26 20.12 13.84
N GLU A 464 18.30 20.38 14.63
CA GLU A 464 19.19 21.52 14.52
C GLU A 464 20.63 21.00 14.42
N SER A 465 21.38 21.44 13.41
CA SER A 465 22.75 20.99 13.22
C SER A 465 23.71 22.05 12.70
N SER A 466 25.00 21.88 13.02
CA SER A 466 26.12 22.58 12.41
C SER A 466 27.34 21.66 12.36
N SER A 467 28.23 21.82 11.39
CA SER A 467 29.39 20.94 11.19
C SER A 467 30.72 21.67 10.97
N ASN A 468 31.82 20.94 11.09
CA ASN A 468 33.15 21.45 10.76
C ASN A 468 33.37 21.55 9.23
N PHE A 469 32.86 20.56 8.50
CA PHE A 469 32.90 20.44 7.04
C PHE A 469 31.54 19.92 6.55
N ASN A 470 31.23 20.03 5.26
CA ASN A 470 30.06 19.37 4.72
C ASN A 470 30.39 17.89 4.49
N PHE A 471 29.60 16.98 5.05
CA PHE A 471 29.78 15.53 4.93
C PHE A 471 28.44 14.80 5.01
N ARG A 472 28.39 13.53 4.62
CA ARG A 472 27.14 12.78 4.57
C ARG A 472 26.95 11.89 5.79
N TYR A 473 25.71 11.75 6.26
CA TYR A 473 25.30 10.53 6.97
C TYR A 473 24.08 9.90 6.29
N ASN A 474 23.90 8.63 6.58
CA ASN A 474 22.71 7.88 6.20
C ASN A 474 21.77 7.76 7.39
N ALA A 475 20.47 7.89 7.14
CA ALA A 475 19.43 7.53 8.10
C ALA A 475 18.96 6.09 7.83
N TYR A 476 18.71 5.34 8.89
CA TYR A 476 18.20 3.99 8.86
C TYR A 476 17.04 3.84 9.85
N ILE A 477 16.11 2.95 9.52
CA ILE A 477 15.11 2.46 10.48
C ILE A 477 15.34 0.97 10.65
N VAL A 478 15.48 0.54 11.90
CA VAL A 478 15.52 -0.86 12.27
C VAL A 478 14.11 -1.23 12.68
N ASP A 479 13.48 -2.16 11.97
CA ASP A 479 12.17 -2.67 12.34
C ASP A 479 12.25 -3.74 13.45
N GLU A 480 11.10 -4.25 13.87
CA GLU A 480 10.99 -5.27 14.90
C GLU A 480 11.69 -6.60 14.54
N ASP A 481 11.91 -6.86 13.24
CA ASP A 481 12.59 -8.04 12.72
C ASP A 481 14.12 -7.81 12.59
N LEU A 482 14.63 -6.68 13.09
CA LEU A 482 16.01 -6.20 12.92
C LEU A 482 16.40 -5.99 11.45
N LEU A 483 15.43 -5.81 10.55
CA LEU A 483 15.72 -5.41 9.18
C LEU A 483 16.06 -3.93 9.15
N ILE A 484 17.14 -3.60 8.43
CA ILE A 484 17.67 -2.25 8.36
C ILE A 484 17.17 -1.63 7.06
N HIS A 485 16.19 -0.73 7.18
CA HIS A 485 15.64 0.04 6.08
C HIS A 485 16.51 1.28 5.87
N ARG A 486 17.12 1.40 4.70
CA ARG A 486 17.92 2.57 4.33
C ARG A 486 17.03 3.71 3.86
N GLY A 487 17.24 4.87 4.47
CA GLY A 487 16.66 6.14 4.06
C GLY A 487 17.57 6.93 3.15
N PRO A 488 17.11 8.14 2.78
CA PRO A 488 17.94 9.01 1.99
C PRO A 488 19.12 9.53 2.82
N THR A 489 20.19 9.92 2.12
CA THR A 489 21.43 10.44 2.72
C THR A 489 21.27 11.93 3.01
N PHE A 490 21.57 12.37 4.24
CA PHE A 490 21.64 13.79 4.57
C PHE A 490 23.03 14.36 4.30
N ILE A 491 23.10 15.67 4.06
CA ILE A 491 24.34 16.44 3.92
C ILE A 491 24.40 17.44 5.08
N SER A 492 25.50 17.45 5.83
CA SER A 492 25.72 18.43 6.90
C SER A 492 26.17 19.78 6.36
N HIS A 493 25.93 20.84 7.13
CA HIS A 493 26.26 22.22 6.80
C HIS A 493 27.08 22.88 7.91
N LYS A 494 28.04 23.71 7.51
CA LYS A 494 28.88 24.45 8.47
C LYS A 494 28.10 25.42 9.36
N GLU A 495 27.03 26.01 8.82
CA GLU A 495 26.17 26.95 9.51
C GLU A 495 25.15 26.23 10.39
N LEU A 496 24.69 26.90 11.44
CA LEU A 496 23.61 26.40 12.29
C LEU A 496 22.29 26.49 11.53
N LEU A 497 21.72 25.33 11.19
CA LEU A 497 20.47 25.22 10.47
C LEU A 497 19.50 24.33 11.25
N SER A 498 18.24 24.78 11.33
CA SER A 498 17.12 23.93 11.71
C SER A 498 16.44 23.43 10.44
N ASP A 499 16.19 22.12 10.38
CA ASP A 499 15.57 21.47 9.23
C ASP A 499 14.66 20.32 9.68
N ALA A 500 13.82 19.84 8.75
CA ALA A 500 12.92 18.72 8.97
C ALA A 500 13.13 17.68 7.87
N TYR A 501 13.25 16.42 8.27
CA TYR A 501 13.55 15.34 7.37
C TYR A 501 12.50 14.25 7.41
N ARG A 502 11.90 13.94 6.27
CA ARG A 502 10.93 12.85 6.12
C ARG A 502 11.61 11.58 5.59
N PHE A 503 11.31 10.46 6.22
CA PHE A 503 11.74 9.12 5.85
C PHE A 503 10.52 8.25 5.57
N ASP A 504 10.32 7.80 4.33
CA ASP A 504 9.22 6.90 3.96
C ASP A 504 9.61 5.41 4.11
N ILE A 505 8.66 4.55 4.50
CA ILE A 505 8.83 3.10 4.76
C ILE A 505 7.90 2.30 3.83
N PRO A 506 8.37 1.18 3.23
CA PRO A 506 9.68 0.54 3.41
C PRO A 506 10.80 1.22 2.59
N GLY A 507 11.98 1.29 3.19
CA GLY A 507 13.21 1.69 2.50
C GLY A 507 13.90 0.51 1.81
N GLN A 508 15.07 0.75 1.19
CA GLN A 508 15.90 -0.34 0.69
C GLN A 508 16.44 -1.15 1.87
N ILE A 509 16.16 -2.45 1.94
CA ILE A 509 16.71 -3.32 2.99
C ILE A 509 18.20 -3.51 2.71
N ILE A 510 19.03 -3.25 3.72
CA ILE A 510 20.46 -3.49 3.67
C ILE A 510 20.88 -4.53 4.72
N PHE A 511 21.91 -5.30 4.39
CA PHE A 511 22.55 -6.23 5.32
C PHE A 511 23.87 -5.61 5.78
N ASP A 512 23.92 -5.16 7.03
CA ASP A 512 25.12 -4.65 7.69
C ASP A 512 25.31 -5.38 9.03
N ASP A 513 26.17 -6.40 9.01
CA ASP A 513 26.42 -7.27 10.17
C ASP A 513 27.08 -6.52 11.34
N MET A 514 27.87 -5.48 11.06
CA MET A 514 28.53 -4.70 12.11
C MET A 514 27.51 -3.83 12.84
N LEU A 515 26.67 -3.13 12.08
CA LEU A 515 25.57 -2.34 12.60
C LEU A 515 24.58 -3.21 13.39
N ARG A 516 24.20 -4.37 12.85
CA ARG A 516 23.30 -5.32 13.50
C ARG A 516 23.83 -5.84 14.84
N LYS A 517 25.11 -6.24 14.91
CA LYS A 517 25.75 -6.67 16.17
C LYS A 517 25.78 -5.55 17.22
N CYS A 518 26.07 -4.32 16.79
CA CYS A 518 26.10 -3.16 17.67
C CYS A 518 24.72 -2.87 18.29
N ILE A 519 23.66 -2.89 17.47
CA ILE A 519 22.27 -2.70 17.89
C ILE A 519 21.88 -3.75 18.93
N ILE A 520 22.08 -5.05 18.61
CA ILE A 520 21.71 -6.17 19.50
C ILE A 520 22.42 -6.07 20.86
N LYS A 521 23.68 -5.64 20.88
CA LYS A 521 24.48 -5.53 22.10
C LYS A 521 23.96 -4.47 23.08
N HIS A 522 23.52 -3.31 22.58
CA HIS A 522 23.17 -2.15 23.43
C HIS A 522 21.68 -1.95 23.66
N LEU A 523 20.83 -2.37 22.72
CA LEU A 523 19.37 -2.37 22.91
C LEU A 523 18.86 -3.68 23.52
N GLY A 524 19.72 -4.69 23.68
CA GLY A 524 19.35 -6.04 24.08
C GLY A 524 18.55 -6.77 22.99
N ASN A 525 18.04 -7.96 23.32
CA ASN A 525 17.09 -8.74 22.49
C ASN A 525 15.70 -8.06 22.30
N VAL A 526 15.63 -6.73 22.44
CA VAL A 526 14.38 -6.01 22.64
C VAL A 526 13.78 -5.58 21.29
N SER A 527 12.54 -5.99 21.12
CA SER A 527 11.60 -5.78 20.02
C SER A 527 11.18 -4.30 19.80
N ILE A 528 12.07 -3.34 20.06
CA ILE A 528 11.78 -1.90 19.92
C ILE A 528 12.44 -1.40 18.63
N PRO A 529 11.68 -0.99 17.60
CA PRO A 529 12.23 -0.40 16.41
C PRO A 529 12.97 0.90 16.75
N ALA A 530 14.00 1.21 15.97
CA ALA A 530 14.86 2.35 16.25
C ALA A 530 15.25 3.10 14.98
N ILE A 531 15.44 4.41 15.11
CA ILE A 531 15.96 5.25 14.04
C ILE A 531 17.44 5.46 14.29
N ILE A 532 18.25 5.25 13.27
CA ILE A 532 19.69 5.33 13.35
C ILE A 532 20.21 6.34 12.33
N PHE A 533 21.06 7.26 12.76
CA PHE A 533 21.83 8.12 11.85
C PHE A 533 23.30 7.73 11.92
N LEU A 534 23.90 7.41 10.77
CA LEU A 534 25.24 6.84 10.68
C LEU A 534 26.21 7.60 9.76
N LYS A 535 27.36 7.95 10.35
CA LYS A 535 28.64 8.32 9.72
C LYS A 535 28.89 7.62 8.39
N ASN A 536 28.94 8.30 7.24
CA ASN A 536 29.59 7.68 6.09
C ASN A 536 31.12 7.57 6.35
N PRO A 537 31.72 6.36 6.36
CA PRO A 537 33.12 6.18 6.74
C PRO A 537 34.12 6.94 5.86
N GLU A 538 33.78 7.15 4.59
CA GLU A 538 34.65 7.79 3.59
C GLU A 538 34.69 9.32 3.71
N ASP A 539 33.74 9.94 4.42
CA ASP A 539 33.63 11.39 4.47
C ASP A 539 34.39 12.00 5.67
N VAL A 540 35.21 13.02 5.39
CA VAL A 540 35.97 13.76 6.39
C VAL A 540 35.10 14.87 7.00
N GLY A 541 34.88 14.81 8.31
CA GLY A 541 34.06 15.81 9.02
C GLY A 541 33.42 15.30 10.29
N GLY A 542 32.74 16.19 11.00
CA GLY A 542 32.00 15.91 12.23
C GLY A 542 31.05 17.05 12.55
N PHE A 543 29.97 16.75 13.27
CA PHE A 543 29.06 17.78 13.76
C PHE A 543 29.72 18.59 14.87
N ARG A 544 29.52 19.91 14.84
CA ARG A 544 29.72 20.81 15.97
C ARG A 544 28.50 20.79 16.90
N LEU A 545 27.31 20.69 16.31
CA LEU A 545 26.03 20.52 17.01
C LEU A 545 25.14 19.60 16.18
N PHE A 546 24.47 18.66 16.83
CA PHE A 546 23.35 17.92 16.24
C PHE A 546 22.35 17.59 17.35
N ARG A 547 21.17 18.22 17.28
CA ARG A 547 20.10 18.05 18.27
C ARG A 547 18.81 17.70 17.54
N VAL A 548 18.18 16.61 17.96
CA VAL A 548 16.82 16.27 17.51
C VAL A 548 15.83 17.05 18.36
N LEU A 549 14.99 17.86 17.70
CA LEU A 549 14.01 18.73 18.34
C LEU A 549 12.67 18.00 18.52
N GLU A 550 12.24 17.29 17.47
CA GLU A 550 10.93 16.65 17.40
C GLU A 550 11.00 15.43 16.48
N LEU A 551 10.30 14.38 16.87
CA LEU A 551 10.11 13.17 16.09
C LEU A 551 8.62 12.95 15.86
N GLU A 552 8.20 12.94 14.62
CA GLU A 552 6.82 12.64 14.23
C GLU A 552 6.77 11.27 13.56
N LEU A 553 6.03 10.35 14.17
CA LEU A 553 5.81 9.00 13.68
C LEU A 553 4.42 8.92 13.06
N VAL A 554 4.35 8.57 11.78
CA VAL A 554 3.08 8.42 11.07
C VAL A 554 2.79 6.96 10.82
N PHE A 555 1.72 6.49 11.41
CA PHE A 555 1.22 5.12 11.28
C PHE A 555 -0.04 5.09 10.43
N SER A 556 -0.24 4.01 9.69
CA SER A 556 -1.50 3.72 9.03
C SER A 556 -1.93 2.27 9.21
N LYS A 557 -3.23 1.99 9.08
CA LYS A 557 -3.68 0.60 8.95
C LYS A 557 -3.02 -0.07 7.74
N GLU A 558 -2.71 -1.35 7.86
CA GLU A 558 -2.16 -2.14 6.75
C GLU A 558 -3.20 -2.26 5.64
N THR A 559 -2.83 -1.93 4.40
CA THR A 559 -3.72 -2.09 3.24
C THR A 559 -3.46 -3.44 2.57
N PRO A 560 -4.51 -4.27 2.39
CA PRO A 560 -4.42 -5.48 1.61
C PRO A 560 -3.83 -5.24 0.23
N ARG A 561 -2.86 -6.08 -0.17
CA ARG A 561 -2.38 -6.14 -1.56
C ARG A 561 -3.03 -7.34 -2.23
N ILE A 562 -3.91 -7.08 -3.21
CA ILE A 562 -4.60 -8.12 -3.98
C ILE A 562 -3.65 -8.64 -5.07
N PRO A 563 -3.09 -9.86 -4.99
CA PRO A 563 -2.19 -10.36 -6.01
C PRO A 563 -2.93 -10.59 -7.33
N TYR A 564 -2.29 -10.24 -8.44
CA TYR A 564 -2.84 -10.39 -9.79
C TYR A 564 -1.77 -10.95 -10.75
N PRO A 565 -2.15 -11.79 -11.74
CA PRO A 565 -1.23 -12.23 -12.78
C PRO A 565 -0.72 -11.03 -13.60
N THR A 566 0.57 -11.00 -13.93
CA THR A 566 1.18 -9.92 -14.73
C THR A 566 0.46 -9.70 -16.07
N GLN A 567 -0.07 -10.78 -16.67
CA GLN A 567 -0.87 -10.75 -17.90
C GLN A 567 -2.11 -9.85 -17.78
N VAL A 568 -2.80 -9.87 -16.63
CA VAL A 568 -3.98 -9.03 -16.38
C VAL A 568 -3.60 -7.55 -16.47
N LEU A 569 -2.46 -7.17 -15.90
CA LEU A 569 -2.00 -5.79 -15.91
C LEU A 569 -1.71 -5.28 -17.32
N TYR A 570 -1.20 -6.13 -18.22
CA TYR A 570 -1.00 -5.78 -19.63
C TYR A 570 -2.31 -5.59 -20.40
N TYR A 571 -3.31 -6.45 -20.17
CA TYR A 571 -4.64 -6.26 -20.76
C TYR A 571 -5.28 -4.95 -20.29
N LEU A 572 -5.15 -4.64 -19.01
CA LEU A 572 -5.62 -3.37 -18.44
C LEU A 572 -4.87 -2.18 -19.06
N LEU A 573 -3.55 -2.28 -19.28
CA LEU A 573 -2.77 -1.24 -19.95
C LEU A 573 -3.22 -1.01 -21.40
N LEU A 574 -3.47 -2.08 -22.16
CA LEU A 574 -3.97 -1.99 -23.52
C LEU A 574 -5.36 -1.32 -23.56
N CYS A 575 -6.25 -1.72 -22.66
CA CYS A 575 -7.57 -1.10 -22.50
C CYS A 575 -7.44 0.38 -22.13
N PHE A 576 -6.57 0.70 -21.18
CA PHE A 576 -6.30 2.08 -20.76
C PHE A 576 -5.84 2.94 -21.94
N ASN A 577 -4.82 2.51 -22.68
CA ASN A 577 -4.29 3.25 -23.83
C ASN A 577 -5.32 3.39 -24.96
N ALA A 578 -6.12 2.35 -25.23
CA ALA A 578 -7.17 2.40 -26.23
C ALA A 578 -8.25 3.44 -25.87
N VAL A 579 -8.74 3.41 -24.63
CA VAL A 579 -9.88 4.23 -24.17
C VAL A 579 -9.48 5.67 -23.86
N TYR A 580 -8.34 5.89 -23.21
CA TYR A 580 -7.97 7.20 -22.67
C TYR A 580 -6.94 7.96 -23.52
N VAL A 581 -6.34 7.31 -24.52
CA VAL A 581 -5.36 7.95 -25.43
C VAL A 581 -5.80 7.88 -26.88
N VAL A 582 -5.94 6.68 -27.45
CA VAL A 582 -6.19 6.51 -28.89
C VAL A 582 -7.56 7.03 -29.31
N LEU A 583 -8.61 6.66 -28.59
CA LEU A 583 -9.98 7.02 -28.96
C LEU A 583 -10.27 8.52 -28.80
N PRO A 584 -9.81 9.22 -27.73
CA PRO A 584 -9.85 10.68 -27.64
C PRO A 584 -9.07 11.38 -28.77
N LEU A 585 -7.94 10.83 -29.20
CA LEU A 585 -7.18 11.35 -30.34
C LEU A 585 -7.96 11.20 -31.65
N CYS A 586 -8.62 10.05 -31.88
CA CYS A 586 -9.51 9.83 -33.02
C CYS A 586 -10.70 10.79 -33.04
N ILE A 587 -11.31 11.06 -31.88
CA ILE A 587 -12.41 12.03 -31.74
C ILE A 587 -11.90 13.43 -32.07
N THR A 588 -10.74 13.82 -31.53
CA THR A 588 -10.07 15.10 -31.83
C THR A 588 -9.83 15.27 -33.33
N TYR A 589 -9.35 14.23 -34.01
CA TYR A 589 -9.16 14.21 -35.46
C TYR A 589 -10.46 14.47 -36.24
N VAL A 590 -11.57 13.84 -35.83
CA VAL A 590 -12.87 14.03 -36.48
C VAL A 590 -13.42 15.44 -36.23
N ILE A 591 -13.27 15.98 -35.00
CA ILE A 591 -13.66 17.36 -34.66
C ILE A 591 -12.93 18.37 -35.55
N ILE A 592 -11.62 18.20 -35.77
CA ILE A 592 -10.82 19.07 -36.65
C ILE A 592 -11.33 19.04 -38.10
N LYS A 593 -11.94 17.93 -38.52
CA LYS A 593 -12.50 17.77 -39.87
C LYS A 593 -13.92 18.31 -40.05
N GLN A 594 -14.60 18.70 -38.96
CA GLN A 594 -15.95 19.24 -39.01
C GLN A 594 -15.94 20.77 -39.17
N ARG A 595 -16.76 21.27 -40.11
CA ARG A 595 -16.92 22.72 -40.34
C ARG A 595 -18.04 23.32 -39.49
N SER A 596 -19.00 22.50 -39.08
CA SER A 596 -20.08 22.85 -38.17
C SER A 596 -20.33 21.70 -37.18
N LEU A 597 -20.67 22.05 -35.93
CA LEU A 597 -21.13 21.09 -34.92
C LEU A 597 -22.57 21.46 -34.53
N SER A 598 -23.49 20.51 -34.57
CA SER A 598 -24.84 20.73 -34.03
C SER A 598 -24.79 20.85 -32.50
N LYS A 599 -25.77 21.56 -31.93
CA LYS A 599 -25.88 21.74 -30.47
C LYS A 599 -25.97 20.40 -29.73
N GLU A 600 -26.76 19.47 -30.26
CA GLU A 600 -26.90 18.11 -29.72
C GLU A 600 -25.56 17.37 -29.70
N LEU A 601 -24.83 17.40 -30.81
CA LEU A 601 -23.54 16.69 -30.93
C LEU A 601 -22.50 17.29 -30.00
N TYR A 602 -22.48 18.62 -29.84
CA TYR A 602 -21.61 19.30 -28.89
C TYR A 602 -21.92 18.86 -27.44
N ILE A 603 -23.21 18.81 -27.05
CA ILE A 603 -23.63 18.35 -25.72
C ILE A 603 -23.23 16.88 -25.52
N SER A 604 -23.44 16.00 -26.51
CA SER A 604 -22.99 14.60 -26.43
C SER A 604 -21.48 14.49 -26.23
N CYS A 605 -20.69 15.29 -26.93
CA CYS A 605 -19.24 15.32 -26.74
C CYS A 605 -18.85 15.77 -25.31
N LEU A 606 -19.53 16.76 -24.74
CA LEU A 606 -19.28 17.20 -23.35
C LEU A 606 -19.62 16.11 -22.34
N LEU A 607 -20.78 15.47 -22.48
CA LEU A 607 -21.19 14.37 -21.61
C LEU A 607 -20.21 13.19 -21.69
N ILE A 608 -19.76 12.85 -22.89
CA ILE A 608 -18.81 11.76 -23.10
C ILE A 608 -17.44 12.11 -22.51
N ALA A 609 -16.96 13.34 -22.69
CA ALA A 609 -15.74 13.80 -22.04
C ALA A 609 -15.80 13.73 -20.51
N LEU A 610 -16.99 13.90 -19.92
CA LEU A 610 -17.21 13.76 -18.49
C LEU A 610 -17.23 12.29 -18.07
N VAL A 611 -17.97 11.45 -18.79
CA VAL A 611 -18.06 9.99 -18.53
C VAL A 611 -16.67 9.36 -18.54
N ILE A 612 -15.86 9.63 -19.56
CA ILE A 612 -14.49 9.08 -19.68
C ILE A 612 -13.64 9.42 -18.44
N ARG A 613 -13.78 10.63 -17.91
CA ARG A 613 -13.04 11.08 -16.72
C ARG A 613 -13.55 10.41 -15.45
N LEU A 614 -14.86 10.37 -15.26
CA LEU A 614 -15.49 9.75 -14.09
C LEU A 614 -15.28 8.23 -14.04
N THR A 615 -15.22 7.54 -15.18
CA THR A 615 -14.91 6.10 -15.23
C THR A 615 -13.44 5.81 -14.95
N ALA A 616 -12.52 6.74 -15.24
CA ALA A 616 -11.10 6.58 -14.93
C ALA A 616 -10.77 6.88 -13.47
N ALA A 617 -11.43 7.89 -12.89
CA ALA A 617 -11.13 8.45 -11.57
C ALA A 617 -11.01 7.45 -10.41
N PRO A 618 -11.90 6.44 -10.25
CA PRO A 618 -11.83 5.51 -9.12
C PRO A 618 -10.74 4.44 -9.24
N PHE A 619 -10.37 4.02 -10.45
CA PHE A 619 -9.53 2.82 -10.67
C PHE A 619 -8.05 3.10 -10.88
N TYR A 620 -7.69 4.30 -11.31
CA TYR A 620 -6.31 4.64 -11.60
C TYR A 620 -5.82 5.68 -10.61
N ALA A 621 -4.56 5.68 -10.22
CA ALA A 621 -3.97 6.70 -9.34
C ALA A 621 -2.45 6.56 -9.31
N HIS A 622 -1.74 7.68 -9.18
CA HIS A 622 -0.32 7.60 -8.86
C HIS A 622 -0.15 7.30 -7.37
N PRO A 623 0.58 6.23 -6.99
CA PRO A 623 0.62 5.76 -5.60
C PRO A 623 1.19 6.81 -4.65
N TYR A 624 2.24 7.52 -5.04
CA TYR A 624 2.84 8.57 -4.22
C TYR A 624 1.95 9.83 -4.10
N ASP A 625 1.67 10.51 -5.22
CA ASP A 625 0.94 11.79 -5.21
C ASP A 625 -0.44 11.69 -4.56
N ILE A 626 -1.19 10.63 -4.85
CA ILE A 626 -2.52 10.44 -4.27
C ILE A 626 -2.46 10.12 -2.77
N GLU A 627 -1.44 9.39 -2.30
CA GLU A 627 -1.22 9.17 -0.86
C GLU A 627 -0.98 10.50 -0.13
N VAL A 628 -0.27 11.46 -0.74
CA VAL A 628 -0.09 12.81 -0.18
C VAL A 628 -1.43 13.55 -0.06
N TRP A 629 -2.26 13.55 -1.11
CA TRP A 629 -3.58 14.20 -1.09
C TRP A 629 -4.51 13.56 -0.05
N ARG A 630 -4.51 12.23 -0.02
CA ARG A 630 -5.31 11.43 0.90
C ARG A 630 -4.90 11.68 2.34
N PHE A 631 -3.61 11.62 2.64
CA PHE A 631 -3.09 11.86 3.97
C PHE A 631 -3.44 13.28 4.44
N THR A 632 -3.27 14.27 3.57
CA THR A 632 -3.64 15.67 3.86
C THR A 632 -5.11 15.79 4.25
N ALA A 633 -6.02 15.17 3.49
CA ALA A 633 -7.44 15.23 3.77
C ALA A 633 -7.81 14.43 5.03
N ARG A 634 -7.34 13.18 5.16
CA ARG A 634 -7.67 12.33 6.31
C ARG A 634 -7.12 12.84 7.63
N THR A 635 -5.90 13.37 7.66
CA THR A 635 -5.37 13.95 8.91
C THR A 635 -6.19 15.14 9.38
N PHE A 636 -6.70 15.96 8.46
CA PHE A 636 -7.62 17.03 8.80
C PHE A 636 -8.95 16.50 9.37
N TYR A 637 -9.63 15.57 8.68
CA TYR A 637 -10.96 15.10 9.08
C TYR A 637 -10.94 14.07 10.22
N GLU A 638 -9.92 13.23 10.32
CA GLU A 638 -9.83 12.14 11.31
C GLU A 638 -9.04 12.56 12.56
N ASN A 639 -8.05 13.46 12.43
CA ASN A 639 -7.18 13.87 13.54
C ASN A 639 -7.27 15.36 13.88
N GLY A 640 -7.97 16.19 13.10
CA GLY A 640 -8.05 17.64 13.30
C GLY A 640 -6.74 18.38 13.00
N LEU A 641 -5.78 17.75 12.30
CA LEU A 641 -4.45 18.31 12.07
C LEU A 641 -4.39 19.13 10.77
N VAL A 642 -3.79 20.33 10.86
CA VAL A 642 -3.57 21.23 9.72
C VAL A 642 -2.12 21.10 9.25
N ARG A 643 -1.91 20.49 8.07
CA ARG A 643 -0.58 20.11 7.52
C ARG A 643 -0.33 20.63 6.10
N PRO A 644 -0.17 21.96 5.94
CA PRO A 644 0.07 22.56 4.63
C PRO A 644 1.45 22.23 4.06
N ASP A 645 2.41 21.88 4.93
CA ASP A 645 3.79 21.49 4.63
C ASP A 645 3.90 20.29 3.68
N LEU A 646 2.88 19.43 3.68
CA LEU A 646 2.83 18.22 2.84
C LEU A 646 2.34 18.49 1.44
N THR A 647 1.76 19.67 1.19
CA THR A 647 1.21 20.03 -0.12
C THR A 647 2.08 21.05 -0.84
N PRO A 648 2.13 20.99 -2.18
CA PRO A 648 2.93 21.92 -2.95
C PRO A 648 2.33 23.34 -2.97
N SER A 649 1.07 23.54 -2.58
CA SER A 649 0.48 24.88 -2.52
C SER A 649 -0.71 24.98 -1.56
N PRO A 650 -1.03 26.18 -1.06
CA PRO A 650 -2.26 26.41 -0.30
C PRO A 650 -3.51 26.00 -1.06
N ILE A 651 -3.56 26.29 -2.37
CA ILE A 651 -4.75 25.98 -3.18
C ILE A 651 -4.95 24.46 -3.26
N THR A 652 -3.88 23.69 -3.40
CA THR A 652 -3.98 22.22 -3.34
C THR A 652 -4.45 21.72 -2.00
N TYR A 653 -3.94 22.29 -0.90
CA TYR A 653 -4.38 21.94 0.46
C TYR A 653 -5.89 22.13 0.63
N TYR A 654 -6.39 23.34 0.33
CA TYR A 654 -7.82 23.64 0.41
C TYR A 654 -8.65 22.78 -0.53
N THR A 655 -8.15 22.53 -1.75
CA THR A 655 -8.85 21.69 -2.73
C THR A 655 -9.00 20.26 -2.21
N SER A 656 -7.96 19.66 -1.65
CA SER A 656 -8.01 18.29 -1.08
C SER A 656 -8.99 18.18 0.08
N ILE A 657 -9.06 19.18 0.96
CA ILE A 657 -10.00 19.15 2.10
C ILE A 657 -11.44 19.35 1.65
N ILE A 658 -11.69 20.33 0.78
CA ILE A 658 -13.05 20.63 0.30
C ILE A 658 -13.59 19.46 -0.53
N SER A 659 -12.76 18.85 -1.38
CA SER A 659 -13.18 17.73 -2.22
C SER A 659 -13.42 16.44 -1.45
N TYR A 660 -12.74 16.25 -0.33
CA TYR A 660 -12.91 15.10 0.55
C TYR A 660 -14.14 15.20 1.46
N ALA A 661 -14.65 16.41 1.73
CA ALA A 661 -15.78 16.64 2.64
C ALA A 661 -17.01 15.75 2.35
N PRO A 662 -17.48 15.63 1.09
CA PRO A 662 -18.62 14.78 0.76
C PRO A 662 -18.34 13.29 0.99
N TYR A 663 -17.12 12.83 0.71
CA TYR A 663 -16.72 11.45 0.98
C TYR A 663 -16.66 11.16 2.49
N ASN A 664 -16.14 12.11 3.28
CA ASN A 664 -16.15 11.98 4.73
C ASN A 664 -17.58 11.89 5.28
N LEU A 665 -18.51 12.67 4.73
CA LEU A 665 -19.93 12.58 5.10
C LEU A 665 -20.51 11.18 4.78
N LEU A 666 -20.18 10.61 3.61
CA LEU A 666 -20.57 9.23 3.27
C LEU A 666 -20.01 8.22 4.27
N LYS A 667 -18.73 8.37 4.66
CA LYS A 667 -18.09 7.51 5.68
C LYS A 667 -18.83 7.60 7.02
N LEU A 668 -19.20 8.82 7.45
CA LEU A 668 -19.93 9.06 8.70
C LEU A 668 -21.32 8.41 8.73
N VAL A 669 -22.00 8.28 7.58
CA VAL A 669 -23.30 7.58 7.47
C VAL A 669 -23.18 6.07 7.19
N GLY A 670 -21.98 5.51 7.33
CA GLY A 670 -21.74 4.06 7.22
C GLY A 670 -21.49 3.55 5.79
N PHE A 671 -21.14 4.40 4.84
CA PHE A 671 -20.76 3.97 3.48
C PHE A 671 -19.50 3.09 3.51
N LYS A 672 -19.59 1.87 2.96
CA LYS A 672 -18.47 0.94 2.85
C LYS A 672 -17.79 1.07 1.50
N ASP A 673 -16.66 1.78 1.46
CA ASP A 673 -15.77 1.86 0.29
C ASP A 673 -14.79 0.67 0.24
N ARG A 674 -14.14 0.45 -0.90
CA ARG A 674 -13.23 -0.69 -1.12
C ARG A 674 -11.98 -0.27 -1.90
N LEU A 675 -10.89 -1.00 -1.68
CA LEU A 675 -9.62 -0.80 -2.39
C LEU A 675 -9.68 -1.44 -3.78
N TYR A 676 -8.82 -0.96 -4.68
CA TYR A 676 -8.65 -1.52 -6.01
C TYR A 676 -7.19 -1.92 -6.23
N LEU A 677 -6.94 -3.18 -6.62
CA LEU A 677 -5.59 -3.75 -6.81
C LEU A 677 -4.65 -3.45 -5.63
N HIS A 678 -3.51 -2.77 -5.85
CA HIS A 678 -2.58 -2.37 -4.80
C HIS A 678 -2.66 -0.87 -4.48
N HIS A 679 -3.71 -0.18 -4.94
CA HIS A 679 -3.91 1.22 -4.56
C HIS A 679 -4.12 1.34 -3.06
N THR A 680 -3.45 2.32 -2.45
CA THR A 680 -3.58 2.57 -1.01
C THR A 680 -4.88 3.30 -0.66
N ILE A 681 -5.49 3.95 -1.64
CA ILE A 681 -6.71 4.75 -1.53
C ILE A 681 -7.96 3.95 -1.93
N PHE A 682 -9.10 4.21 -1.29
CA PHE A 682 -10.36 3.58 -1.70
C PHE A 682 -10.90 4.17 -3.02
N MET A 683 -11.71 3.40 -3.74
CA MET A 683 -12.16 3.76 -5.10
C MET A 683 -12.95 5.07 -5.13
N PHE A 684 -13.98 5.21 -4.29
CA PHE A 684 -14.79 6.43 -4.28
C PHE A 684 -14.04 7.57 -3.63
N GLU A 685 -13.27 7.30 -2.57
CA GLU A 685 -12.34 8.27 -2.00
C GLU A 685 -11.43 8.92 -3.04
N ASN A 686 -10.79 8.11 -3.89
CA ASN A 686 -9.94 8.54 -4.99
C ASN A 686 -10.70 9.39 -6.00
N MET A 687 -11.92 8.96 -6.35
CA MET A 687 -12.78 9.72 -7.24
C MET A 687 -13.10 11.12 -6.68
N PHE A 688 -13.50 11.23 -5.41
CA PHE A 688 -13.84 12.50 -4.79
C PHE A 688 -12.66 13.49 -4.77
N LEU A 689 -11.45 13.02 -4.48
CA LEU A 689 -10.25 13.86 -4.52
C LEU A 689 -9.98 14.45 -5.92
N LYS A 690 -10.41 13.77 -6.99
CA LYS A 690 -10.15 14.16 -8.39
C LYS A 690 -11.28 14.95 -9.05
N ILE A 691 -12.48 14.94 -8.50
CA ILE A 691 -13.63 15.70 -9.03
C ILE A 691 -13.27 17.18 -9.30
N PRO A 692 -12.57 17.91 -8.40
CA PRO A 692 -12.19 19.28 -8.67
C PRO A 692 -11.33 19.40 -9.94
N TYR A 693 -10.36 18.50 -10.13
CA TYR A 693 -9.46 18.54 -11.28
C TYR A 693 -10.23 18.36 -12.59
N ILE A 694 -11.22 17.45 -12.58
CA ILE A 694 -12.15 17.22 -13.69
C ILE A 694 -13.00 18.47 -13.95
N ILE A 695 -13.57 19.10 -12.92
CA ILE A 695 -14.36 20.33 -13.08
C ILE A 695 -13.50 21.44 -13.72
N TYR A 696 -12.24 21.57 -13.29
CA TYR A 696 -11.33 22.57 -13.80
C TYR A 696 -10.88 22.30 -15.26
N ASP A 697 -10.83 21.05 -15.72
CA ASP A 697 -10.68 20.75 -17.16
C ASP A 697 -11.81 21.36 -18.00
N PHE A 698 -13.05 21.23 -17.53
CA PHE A 698 -14.23 21.81 -18.20
C PHE A 698 -14.23 23.34 -18.12
N LEU A 699 -13.73 23.91 -17.01
CA LEU A 699 -13.57 25.35 -16.90
C LEU A 699 -12.52 25.88 -17.89
N VAL A 700 -11.37 25.21 -18.05
CA VAL A 700 -10.38 25.53 -19.10
C VAL A 700 -11.01 25.49 -20.48
N ALA A 701 -11.76 24.42 -20.78
CA ALA A 701 -12.44 24.25 -22.07
C ALA A 701 -13.45 25.38 -22.34
N TYR A 702 -14.23 25.78 -21.32
CA TYR A 702 -15.17 26.88 -21.41
C TYR A 702 -14.46 28.23 -21.66
N ILE A 703 -13.37 28.50 -20.95
CA ILE A 703 -12.60 29.74 -21.13
C ILE A 703 -11.99 29.80 -22.54
N LEU A 704 -11.47 28.68 -23.04
CA LEU A 704 -10.96 28.58 -24.42
C LEU A 704 -12.05 28.90 -25.46
N TYR A 705 -13.25 28.36 -25.29
CA TYR A 705 -14.40 28.69 -26.12
C TYR A 705 -14.68 30.21 -26.12
N ARG A 706 -14.68 30.83 -24.93
CA ARG A 706 -14.93 32.28 -24.78
C ARG A 706 -13.82 33.13 -25.42
N LEU A 707 -12.57 32.77 -25.24
CA LEU A 707 -11.42 33.47 -25.83
C LEU A 707 -11.51 33.48 -27.36
N ILE A 708 -11.81 32.34 -27.97
CA ILE A 708 -11.91 32.23 -29.43
C ILE A 708 -13.15 32.97 -29.94
N LYS A 709 -14.30 32.79 -29.30
CA LYS A 709 -15.55 33.44 -29.70
C LYS A 709 -15.45 34.97 -29.65
N ASP A 710 -14.84 35.50 -28.60
CA ASP A 710 -14.85 36.95 -28.35
C ASP A 710 -13.68 37.70 -29.01
N HIS A 711 -12.56 37.02 -29.31
CA HIS A 711 -11.31 37.68 -29.72
C HIS A 711 -10.62 37.09 -30.97
N VAL A 712 -11.21 36.09 -31.64
CA VAL A 712 -10.71 35.56 -32.91
C VAL A 712 -11.75 35.80 -34.01
N PHE A 713 -11.44 36.72 -34.92
CA PHE A 713 -12.28 37.00 -36.08
C PHE A 713 -12.23 35.87 -37.11
N ASN A 714 -13.41 35.37 -37.54
CA ASN A 714 -13.57 34.28 -38.51
C ASN A 714 -12.62 33.09 -38.23
N PRO A 715 -12.80 32.39 -37.09
CA PRO A 715 -11.94 31.27 -36.73
C PRO A 715 -12.02 30.14 -37.77
N PRO A 716 -10.95 29.34 -37.95
CA PRO A 716 -10.90 28.27 -38.95
C PRO A 716 -11.86 27.11 -38.64
N LEU A 717 -12.27 26.99 -37.38
CA LEU A 717 -13.21 26.00 -36.85
C LEU A 717 -14.20 26.69 -35.91
N PRO A 718 -15.37 26.09 -35.62
CA PRO A 718 -16.27 26.59 -34.59
C PRO A 718 -15.54 26.80 -33.25
N PRO A 719 -15.83 27.87 -32.48
CA PRO A 719 -15.20 28.09 -31.18
C PRO A 719 -15.39 26.92 -30.20
N SER A 720 -16.50 26.17 -30.33
CA SER A 720 -16.77 24.96 -29.56
C SER A 720 -15.75 23.84 -29.81
N SER A 721 -15.16 23.78 -31.00
CA SER A 721 -14.15 22.77 -31.34
C SER A 721 -12.90 22.89 -30.46
N ALA A 722 -12.48 24.10 -30.10
CA ALA A 722 -11.32 24.28 -29.22
C ALA A 722 -11.55 23.73 -27.81
N ALA A 723 -12.75 23.93 -27.27
CA ALA A 723 -13.15 23.34 -25.99
C ALA A 723 -13.10 21.81 -26.05
N LEU A 724 -13.65 21.22 -27.12
CA LEU A 724 -13.65 19.77 -27.28
C LEU A 724 -12.24 19.21 -27.52
N ILE A 725 -11.38 19.89 -28.30
CA ILE A 725 -10.00 19.45 -28.52
C ILE A 725 -9.21 19.41 -27.20
N PHE A 726 -9.44 20.36 -26.30
CA PHE A 726 -8.85 20.29 -24.96
C PHE A 726 -9.44 19.16 -24.12
N LEU A 727 -10.77 18.98 -24.13
CA LEU A 727 -11.42 17.92 -23.34
C LEU A 727 -11.08 16.51 -23.81
N PHE A 728 -10.82 16.30 -25.09
CA PHE A 728 -10.36 15.03 -25.66
C PHE A 728 -8.82 14.95 -25.79
N ASN A 729 -8.09 15.89 -25.18
CA ASN A 729 -6.65 15.81 -25.10
C ASN A 729 -6.24 14.68 -24.12
N PRO A 730 -5.44 13.69 -24.55
CA PRO A 730 -5.04 12.57 -23.70
C PRO A 730 -4.33 13.01 -22.42
N LEU A 731 -3.48 14.03 -22.49
CA LEU A 731 -2.71 14.50 -21.33
C LEU A 731 -3.63 15.12 -20.27
N SER A 732 -4.63 15.91 -20.66
CA SER A 732 -5.64 16.44 -19.72
C SER A 732 -6.40 15.30 -19.02
N ILE A 733 -6.89 14.31 -19.77
CA ILE A 733 -7.62 13.16 -19.21
C ILE A 733 -6.73 12.37 -18.24
N CYS A 734 -5.52 12.03 -18.66
CA CYS A 734 -4.59 11.25 -17.85
C CYS A 734 -4.17 11.98 -16.58
N LEU A 735 -3.89 13.29 -16.63
CA LEU A 735 -3.45 14.04 -15.45
C LEU A 735 -4.58 14.23 -14.43
N SER A 736 -5.75 14.69 -14.85
CA SER A 736 -6.85 14.98 -13.91
C SER A 736 -7.50 13.70 -13.36
N SER A 737 -7.72 12.72 -14.23
CA SER A 737 -8.59 11.57 -13.92
C SER A 737 -7.82 10.31 -13.59
N ALA A 738 -6.78 9.98 -14.37
CA ALA A 738 -6.01 8.76 -14.11
C ALA A 738 -4.94 8.96 -13.02
N TRP A 739 -4.13 10.01 -13.13
CA TRP A 739 -3.05 10.32 -12.21
C TRP A 739 -3.57 10.96 -10.91
N GLY A 740 -4.41 11.99 -11.05
CA GLY A 740 -4.93 12.79 -9.94
C GLY A 740 -4.08 14.01 -9.60
N LEU A 741 -3.64 14.75 -10.62
CA LEU A 741 -2.90 15.99 -10.47
C LEU A 741 -3.77 17.23 -10.79
N TYR A 742 -3.37 18.37 -10.23
CA TYR A 742 -4.19 19.58 -10.10
C TYR A 742 -3.84 20.70 -11.11
N GLU A 743 -3.13 20.39 -12.20
CA GLU A 743 -2.62 21.39 -13.17
C GLU A 743 -3.74 22.24 -13.77
N SER A 744 -4.91 21.63 -14.02
CA SER A 744 -6.05 22.29 -14.64
C SER A 744 -6.58 23.45 -13.80
N ILE A 745 -6.37 23.46 -12.48
CA ILE A 745 -6.77 24.57 -11.59
C ILE A 745 -5.97 25.83 -11.95
N GLY A 746 -4.64 25.72 -11.92
CA GLY A 746 -3.76 26.83 -12.23
C GLY A 746 -3.90 27.30 -13.68
N LEU A 747 -4.10 26.36 -14.60
CA LEU A 747 -4.31 26.64 -16.01
C LEU A 747 -5.62 27.39 -16.27
N ALA A 748 -6.71 27.03 -15.58
CA ALA A 748 -7.98 27.75 -15.66
C ALA A 748 -7.81 29.19 -15.18
N PHE A 749 -7.13 29.41 -14.06
CA PHE A 749 -6.83 30.75 -13.56
C PHE A 749 -5.97 31.53 -14.55
N LEU A 750 -4.90 30.95 -15.11
CA LEU A 750 -4.06 31.61 -16.10
C LEU A 750 -4.87 32.10 -17.32
N LEU A 751 -5.72 31.24 -17.88
CA LEU A 751 -6.54 31.59 -19.05
C LEU A 751 -7.68 32.56 -18.70
N ALA A 752 -8.29 32.44 -17.51
CA ALA A 752 -9.29 33.38 -17.04
C ALA A 752 -8.69 34.78 -16.82
N GLY A 753 -7.50 34.85 -16.24
CA GLY A 753 -6.73 36.09 -16.08
C GLY A 753 -6.45 36.75 -17.42
N LEU A 754 -6.06 35.96 -18.43
CA LEU A 754 -5.88 36.43 -19.81
C LEU A 754 -7.19 36.95 -20.41
N TYR A 755 -8.29 36.22 -20.30
CA TYR A 755 -9.59 36.65 -20.80
C TYR A 755 -10.05 37.98 -20.16
N LEU A 756 -9.87 38.13 -18.85
CA LEU A 756 -10.21 39.35 -18.12
C LEU A 756 -9.31 40.54 -18.52
N MET A 757 -8.02 40.28 -18.75
CA MET A 757 -7.09 41.29 -19.24
C MET A 757 -7.55 41.84 -20.59
N LEU A 758 -7.96 40.97 -21.51
CA LEU A 758 -8.45 41.34 -22.84
C LEU A 758 -9.80 42.06 -22.81
N LYS A 759 -10.59 41.88 -21.75
CA LYS A 759 -11.80 42.66 -21.47
C LYS A 759 -11.53 43.99 -20.76
N GLY A 760 -10.26 44.32 -20.49
CA GLY A 760 -9.87 45.56 -19.80
C GLY A 760 -10.10 45.56 -18.28
N ARG A 761 -10.38 44.40 -17.67
CA ARG A 761 -10.61 44.26 -16.22
C ARG A 761 -9.29 43.94 -15.48
N TYR A 762 -8.37 44.91 -15.45
CA TYR A 762 -6.97 44.66 -15.02
C TYR A 762 -6.81 44.22 -13.56
N ILE A 763 -7.55 44.82 -12.62
CA ILE A 763 -7.45 44.47 -11.18
C ILE A 763 -7.94 43.03 -10.96
N LEU A 764 -9.08 42.66 -11.55
CA LEU A 764 -9.61 41.30 -11.45
C LEU A 764 -8.70 40.30 -12.17
N SER A 765 -8.11 40.69 -13.30
CA SER A 765 -7.10 39.89 -14.01
C SER A 765 -5.87 39.65 -13.11
N SER A 766 -5.39 40.66 -12.39
CA SER A 766 -4.28 40.54 -11.44
C SER A 766 -4.60 39.60 -10.26
N LEU A 767 -5.82 39.68 -9.71
CA LEU A 767 -6.30 38.74 -8.67
C LEU A 767 -6.25 37.30 -9.16
N VAL A 768 -6.79 37.06 -10.37
CA VAL A 768 -6.86 35.71 -10.94
C VAL A 768 -5.48 35.18 -11.33
N PHE A 769 -4.58 36.03 -11.83
CA PHE A 769 -3.17 35.64 -11.98
C PHE A 769 -2.48 35.39 -10.64
N GLY A 770 -2.89 36.07 -9.56
CA GLY A 770 -2.55 35.74 -8.17
C GLY A 770 -2.88 34.31 -7.80
N LEU A 771 -4.12 33.90 -8.06
CA LEU A 771 -4.56 32.53 -7.84
C LEU A 771 -3.78 31.53 -8.72
N ALA A 772 -3.49 31.88 -9.98
CA ALA A 772 -2.64 31.06 -10.83
C ALA A 772 -1.23 30.89 -10.23
N SER A 773 -0.57 31.97 -9.80
CA SER A 773 0.74 31.93 -9.14
C SER A 773 0.72 31.11 -7.85
N ALA A 774 -0.36 31.22 -7.07
CA ALA A 774 -0.53 30.50 -5.82
C ALA A 774 -0.76 29.00 -6.03
N THR A 775 -1.27 28.55 -7.19
CA THR A 775 -1.31 27.12 -7.53
C THR A 775 0.06 26.57 -7.93
N LYS A 776 0.73 27.25 -8.86
CA LYS A 776 2.10 26.98 -9.29
C LYS A 776 2.76 28.27 -9.69
N LEU A 777 4.05 28.41 -9.37
CA LEU A 777 4.80 29.62 -9.63
C LEU A 777 4.65 30.09 -11.08
N TYR A 778 4.67 29.21 -12.09
CA TYR A 778 4.51 29.58 -13.51
C TYR A 778 3.25 30.41 -13.83
N GLY A 779 2.23 30.38 -12.98
CA GLY A 779 1.08 31.29 -13.09
C GLY A 779 1.45 32.78 -13.08
N PHE A 780 2.60 33.15 -12.50
CA PHE A 780 3.10 34.54 -12.49
C PHE A 780 3.35 35.08 -13.89
N LEU A 781 3.61 34.20 -14.87
CA LEU A 781 3.91 34.62 -16.25
C LEU A 781 2.79 35.49 -16.84
N GLY A 782 1.53 35.28 -16.44
CA GLY A 782 0.41 36.11 -16.87
C GLY A 782 0.48 37.57 -16.41
N LEU A 783 1.18 37.86 -15.31
CA LEU A 783 1.33 39.22 -14.80
C LEU A 783 2.24 40.09 -15.69
N ILE A 784 3.24 39.51 -16.35
CA ILE A 784 4.20 40.28 -17.16
C ILE A 784 3.49 41.00 -18.32
N PRO A 785 2.69 40.31 -19.17
CA PRO A 785 1.86 40.97 -20.18
C PRO A 785 0.89 42.00 -19.60
N LEU A 786 0.28 41.71 -18.45
CA LEU A 786 -0.66 42.60 -17.78
C LEU A 786 0.00 43.92 -17.36
N ILE A 787 1.17 43.85 -16.70
CA ILE A 787 1.94 45.03 -16.28
C ILE A 787 2.38 45.83 -17.49
N ILE A 788 2.94 45.19 -18.52
CA ILE A 788 3.37 45.86 -19.75
C ILE A 788 2.20 46.60 -20.42
N TYR A 789 1.03 45.98 -20.47
CA TYR A 789 -0.17 46.60 -21.03
C TYR A 789 -0.60 47.83 -20.21
N MET A 790 -0.58 47.74 -18.87
CA MET A 790 -0.90 48.87 -17.99
C MET A 790 0.13 50.00 -18.08
N VAL A 791 1.43 49.69 -18.18
CA VAL A 791 2.50 50.69 -18.38
C VAL A 791 2.28 51.43 -19.69
N LYS A 792 2.04 50.72 -20.80
CA LYS A 792 1.77 51.34 -22.10
C LYS A 792 0.49 52.17 -22.10
N ALA A 793 -0.53 51.73 -21.35
CA ALA A 793 -1.77 52.48 -21.16
C ALA A 793 -1.65 53.63 -20.13
N LYS A 794 -0.45 53.87 -19.56
CA LYS A 794 -0.18 54.87 -18.52
C LYS A 794 -1.07 54.73 -17.27
N LYS A 795 -1.47 53.50 -16.92
CA LYS A 795 -2.36 53.18 -15.79
C LYS A 795 -1.58 52.84 -14.51
N TYR A 796 -0.70 53.72 -14.04
CA TYR A 796 0.20 53.45 -12.91
C TYR A 796 -0.53 53.10 -11.59
N ALA A 797 -1.66 53.74 -11.30
CA ALA A 797 -2.48 53.38 -10.14
C ALA A 797 -2.98 51.92 -10.18
N HIS A 798 -3.28 51.41 -11.38
CA HIS A 798 -3.70 50.02 -11.54
C HIS A 798 -2.53 49.04 -11.34
N ILE A 799 -1.29 49.46 -11.63
CA ILE A 799 -0.09 48.65 -11.35
C ILE A 799 0.09 48.50 -9.85
N MET A 800 0.00 49.59 -9.08
CA MET A 800 0.08 49.52 -7.62
C MET A 800 -1.05 48.67 -7.04
N ALA A 801 -2.29 48.87 -7.52
CA ALA A 801 -3.42 48.04 -7.11
C ALA A 801 -3.21 46.56 -7.46
N ALA A 802 -2.66 46.24 -8.64
CA ALA A 802 -2.35 44.87 -9.05
C ALA A 802 -1.31 44.22 -8.14
N ILE A 803 -0.22 44.94 -7.79
CA ILE A 803 0.80 44.45 -6.86
C ILE A 803 0.18 44.19 -5.48
N SER A 804 -0.61 45.14 -4.96
CA SER A 804 -1.28 44.99 -3.66
C SER A 804 -2.26 43.82 -3.63
N VAL A 805 -3.06 43.64 -4.69
CA VAL A 805 -4.01 42.53 -4.81
C VAL A 805 -3.29 41.20 -4.90
N HIS A 806 -2.20 41.12 -5.68
CA HIS A 806 -1.41 39.89 -5.78
C HIS A 806 -0.82 39.50 -4.42
N LEU A 807 -0.23 40.47 -3.70
CA LEU A 807 0.30 40.25 -2.36
C LEU A 807 -0.81 39.82 -1.38
N ALA A 808 -1.99 40.45 -1.44
CA ALA A 808 -3.14 40.10 -0.60
C ALA A 808 -3.64 38.66 -0.86
N VAL A 809 -3.60 38.17 -2.11
CA VAL A 809 -3.93 36.77 -2.43
C VAL A 809 -2.96 35.82 -1.73
N PHE A 810 -1.65 36.08 -1.81
CA PHE A 810 -0.67 35.24 -1.11
C PHE A 810 -0.85 35.29 0.41
N ILE A 811 -1.01 36.48 1.00
CA ILE A 811 -1.22 36.62 2.45
C ILE A 811 -2.50 35.86 2.87
N SER A 812 -3.63 36.08 2.20
CA SER A 812 -4.91 35.46 2.58
C SER A 812 -4.92 33.94 2.45
N LEU A 813 -4.16 33.36 1.52
CA LEU A 813 -4.09 31.91 1.35
C LEU A 813 -3.12 31.24 2.34
N TYR A 814 -1.98 31.86 2.62
CA TYR A 814 -0.94 31.29 3.48
C TYR A 814 -1.15 31.60 4.98
N MET A 815 -1.72 32.75 5.32
CA MET A 815 -1.88 33.17 6.72
C MET A 815 -2.72 32.19 7.55
N PRO A 816 -3.87 31.65 7.07
CA PRO A 816 -4.64 30.66 7.84
C PRO A 816 -3.92 29.31 8.03
N LEU A 817 -2.88 29.04 7.23
CA LEU A 817 -2.14 27.78 7.22
C LEU A 817 -0.90 27.83 8.11
N SER A 818 -0.30 29.00 8.29
CA SER A 818 0.72 29.23 9.30
C SER A 818 0.05 29.38 10.66
N SER A 819 0.46 28.61 11.66
CA SER A 819 -0.03 28.65 13.04
C SER A 819 0.37 29.95 13.79
N TRP A 820 0.06 31.12 13.20
CA TRP A 820 0.26 32.48 13.71
C TRP A 820 1.68 33.06 13.68
N ASN A 821 2.70 32.34 13.21
CA ASN A 821 4.07 32.87 13.08
C ASN A 821 4.43 33.26 11.63
N ILE A 822 4.42 34.57 11.35
CA ILE A 822 4.77 35.12 10.03
C ILE A 822 6.22 34.79 9.62
N TYR A 823 7.12 34.63 10.61
CA TYR A 823 8.51 34.29 10.36
C TYR A 823 8.64 32.86 9.79
N GLU A 824 7.93 31.90 10.39
CA GLU A 824 7.88 30.52 9.89
C GLU A 824 7.21 30.43 8.52
N ALA A 825 6.15 31.21 8.28
CA ALA A 825 5.51 31.28 6.96
C ALA A 825 6.50 31.78 5.89
N ILE A 826 7.28 32.82 6.19
CA ILE A 826 8.30 33.36 5.28
C ILE A 826 9.43 32.35 5.06
N GLN A 827 9.91 31.68 6.11
CA GLN A 827 10.94 30.65 5.99
C GLN A 827 10.45 29.45 5.18
N HIS A 828 9.20 29.04 5.33
CA HIS A 828 8.61 27.99 4.50
C HIS A 828 8.46 28.42 3.03
N ILE A 829 8.11 29.68 2.77
CA ILE A 829 7.99 30.21 1.41
C ILE A 829 9.35 30.35 0.73
N LEU A 830 10.36 30.87 1.43
CA LEU A 830 11.67 31.20 0.86
C LEU A 830 12.70 30.07 1.02
N GLY A 831 12.53 29.18 1.99
CA GLY A 831 13.51 28.16 2.37
C GLY A 831 13.67 27.00 1.39
N THR A 832 14.44 26.00 1.81
CA THR A 832 14.81 24.81 1.03
C THR A 832 13.63 23.91 0.68
N THR A 833 12.54 23.94 1.45
CA THR A 833 11.26 23.27 1.14
C THR A 833 10.33 24.13 0.27
N GLY A 834 10.62 25.45 0.20
CA GLY A 834 9.87 26.46 -0.55
C GLY A 834 10.50 26.81 -1.90
N LEU A 835 10.71 28.10 -2.14
CA LEU A 835 11.19 28.65 -3.40
C LEU A 835 12.60 28.16 -3.76
N LEU A 836 13.55 28.14 -2.80
CA LEU A 836 14.93 27.74 -3.07
C LEU A 836 15.05 26.28 -3.52
N GLY A 837 14.31 25.37 -2.88
CA GLY A 837 14.25 23.96 -3.29
C GLY A 837 13.58 23.75 -4.64
N ARG A 838 12.48 24.47 -4.91
CA ARG A 838 11.78 24.43 -6.21
C ARG A 838 12.59 25.01 -7.36
N LEU A 839 13.48 25.95 -7.05
CA LEU A 839 14.50 26.46 -7.96
C LEU A 839 15.74 25.55 -7.99
N GLY A 840 15.74 24.38 -7.36
CA GLY A 840 16.84 23.41 -7.49
C GLY A 840 18.20 23.86 -6.97
N LEU A 841 18.26 25.00 -6.25
CA LEU A 841 19.52 25.62 -5.83
C LEU A 841 20.26 24.80 -4.76
N ALA A 842 19.62 23.76 -4.22
CA ALA A 842 20.18 22.80 -3.27
C ALA A 842 20.25 21.35 -3.80
N SER A 843 19.99 21.11 -5.09
CA SER A 843 19.95 19.75 -5.68
C SER A 843 21.32 19.30 -6.21
N SER A 844 21.68 18.03 -6.02
CA SER A 844 22.91 17.47 -6.63
C SER A 844 22.79 17.35 -8.15
N THR A 845 23.91 17.54 -8.85
CA THR A 845 24.00 17.55 -10.33
C THR A 845 24.20 16.16 -10.94
N ASP A 846 24.38 15.13 -10.13
CA ASP A 846 24.80 13.80 -10.62
C ASP A 846 23.64 12.97 -11.19
N PHE A 847 22.40 13.28 -10.82
CA PHE A 847 21.20 12.69 -11.39
C PHE A 847 20.04 13.68 -11.40
N ILE A 848 19.56 14.07 -12.58
CA ILE A 848 18.40 14.96 -12.71
C ILE A 848 17.18 14.15 -13.17
N PRO A 849 16.28 13.78 -12.25
CA PRO A 849 15.03 13.15 -12.63
C PRO A 849 14.12 14.17 -13.34
N GLY A 850 13.58 13.82 -14.52
CA GLY A 850 12.62 14.63 -15.26
C GLY A 850 12.79 14.56 -16.78
N THR A 851 11.95 15.30 -17.51
CA THR A 851 11.95 15.39 -18.98
C THR A 851 12.60 16.69 -19.46
N SER A 852 13.53 17.25 -18.66
CA SER A 852 14.18 18.52 -19.01
C SER A 852 15.20 18.34 -20.13
N TYR A 853 15.50 19.44 -20.83
CA TYR A 853 16.55 19.49 -21.86
C TYR A 853 17.94 19.10 -21.33
N MET A 854 18.16 19.22 -20.01
CA MET A 854 19.43 18.83 -19.39
C MET A 854 19.71 17.33 -19.54
N MET A 855 18.67 16.49 -19.66
CA MET A 855 18.86 15.07 -19.93
C MET A 855 19.48 14.83 -21.31
N LEU A 856 19.10 15.63 -22.32
CA LEU A 856 19.72 15.59 -23.65
C LEU A 856 21.18 16.05 -23.60
N LEU A 857 21.49 17.11 -22.85
CA LEU A 857 22.86 17.57 -22.65
C LEU A 857 23.72 16.52 -21.95
N GLN A 858 23.16 15.81 -20.97
CA GLN A 858 23.82 14.72 -20.28
C GLN A 858 24.11 13.53 -21.22
N MET A 859 23.19 13.19 -22.14
CA MET A 859 23.46 12.18 -23.20
C MET A 859 24.64 12.58 -24.09
N LEU A 860 24.82 13.89 -24.33
CA LEU A 860 25.95 14.43 -25.09
C LEU A 860 27.23 14.55 -24.25
N GLY A 861 27.22 14.10 -22.99
CA GLY A 861 28.36 14.19 -22.07
C GLY A 861 28.61 15.58 -21.50
N LEU A 862 27.68 16.53 -21.70
CA LEU A 862 27.82 17.93 -21.27
C LEU A 862 27.22 18.11 -19.88
N LYS A 863 28.08 18.38 -18.88
CA LYS A 863 27.65 18.78 -17.53
C LYS A 863 27.51 20.30 -17.47
N VAL A 864 26.27 20.81 -17.36
CA VAL A 864 25.99 22.24 -17.26
C VAL A 864 25.49 22.58 -15.86
N SER A 865 26.05 23.62 -15.23
CA SER A 865 25.60 24.09 -13.92
C SER A 865 24.15 24.62 -14.00
N PRO A 866 23.25 24.24 -13.07
CA PRO A 866 21.89 24.79 -13.00
C PRO A 866 21.85 26.33 -12.95
N ILE A 867 22.84 26.96 -12.30
CA ILE A 867 22.93 28.43 -12.21
C ILE A 867 23.13 29.05 -13.60
N ALA A 868 24.00 28.46 -14.42
CA ALA A 868 24.24 28.94 -15.78
C ALA A 868 22.95 28.86 -16.63
N LEU A 869 22.20 27.76 -16.49
CA LEU A 869 20.91 27.58 -17.15
C LEU A 869 19.87 28.62 -16.71
N TYR A 870 19.83 28.98 -15.42
CA TYR A 870 18.94 30.06 -14.96
C TYR A 870 19.30 31.42 -15.53
N ILE A 871 20.59 31.76 -15.59
CA ILE A 871 21.05 32.98 -16.22
C ILE A 871 20.62 33.01 -17.69
N ILE A 872 20.85 31.92 -18.43
CA ILE A 872 20.42 31.80 -19.83
C ILE A 872 18.90 31.95 -19.95
N SER A 873 18.12 31.29 -19.09
CA SER A 873 16.66 31.40 -19.10
C SER A 873 16.18 32.84 -18.81
N GLY A 874 16.83 33.54 -17.88
CA GLY A 874 16.53 34.93 -17.55
C GLY A 874 16.84 35.87 -18.71
N VAL A 875 18.02 35.72 -19.33
CA VAL A 875 18.39 36.50 -20.52
C VAL A 875 17.42 36.22 -21.68
N ALA A 876 17.08 34.96 -21.94
CA ALA A 876 16.13 34.59 -22.99
C ALA A 876 14.72 35.17 -22.73
N LEU A 877 14.24 35.12 -21.48
CA LEU A 877 12.97 35.74 -21.09
C LEU A 877 13.00 37.26 -21.25
N LEU A 878 14.10 37.93 -20.90
CA LEU A 878 14.27 39.38 -21.09
C LEU A 878 14.24 39.74 -22.57
N ILE A 879 14.92 38.98 -23.44
CA ILE A 879 14.88 39.17 -24.89
C ILE A 879 13.46 39.00 -25.43
N CYS A 880 12.78 37.90 -25.07
CA CYS A 880 11.39 37.65 -25.48
C CYS A 880 10.47 38.78 -25.03
N THR A 881 10.64 39.26 -23.80
CA THR A 881 9.86 40.36 -23.23
C THR A 881 10.13 41.68 -23.92
N PHE A 882 11.38 41.99 -24.26
CA PHE A 882 11.74 43.18 -25.03
C PHE A 882 11.10 43.19 -26.42
N LEU A 883 11.15 42.05 -27.13
CA LEU A 883 10.48 41.88 -28.43
C LEU A 883 8.96 42.06 -28.30
N PHE A 884 8.35 41.47 -27.27
CA PHE A 884 6.95 41.63 -26.96
C PHE A 884 6.57 43.09 -26.66
N ILE A 885 7.38 43.82 -25.88
CA ILE A 885 7.19 45.26 -25.65
C ILE A 885 7.19 46.02 -26.98
N LYS A 886 8.06 45.70 -27.95
CA LYS A 886 8.02 46.35 -29.27
C LYS A 886 6.75 46.04 -30.07
N GLN A 887 6.21 44.84 -29.93
CA GLN A 887 5.09 44.36 -30.75
C GLN A 887 3.70 44.76 -30.21
N VAL A 888 3.52 44.85 -28.88
CA VAL A 888 2.22 45.12 -28.26
C VAL A 888 1.76 46.55 -28.51
N ARG A 889 0.49 46.72 -28.89
CA ARG A 889 -0.19 48.03 -28.97
C ARG A 889 -1.44 48.00 -28.09
N VAL A 890 -1.73 49.12 -27.41
CA VAL A 890 -2.86 49.22 -26.47
C VAL A 890 -4.20 49.19 -27.22
N GLU A 891 -4.26 49.75 -28.42
CA GLU A 891 -5.50 49.94 -29.20
C GLU A 891 -5.79 48.82 -30.23
N ALA A 892 -4.91 47.82 -30.38
CA ALA A 892 -5.06 46.73 -31.37
C ALA A 892 -5.22 45.34 -30.71
N GLU A 893 -5.77 44.37 -31.45
CA GLU A 893 -5.89 42.96 -31.03
C GLU A 893 -4.55 42.36 -30.57
N SER A 894 -4.21 42.50 -29.29
CA SER A 894 -2.95 42.07 -28.69
C SER A 894 -2.92 40.58 -28.33
N LEU A 895 -4.04 39.86 -28.50
CA LEU A 895 -4.18 38.45 -28.17
C LEU A 895 -3.04 37.61 -28.78
N TYR A 896 -2.71 37.83 -30.06
CA TYR A 896 -1.67 37.04 -30.71
C TYR A 896 -0.29 37.27 -30.09
N ALA A 897 0.10 38.53 -29.87
CA ALA A 897 1.38 38.88 -29.25
C ALA A 897 1.49 38.30 -27.83
N VAL A 898 0.40 38.34 -27.05
CA VAL A 898 0.36 37.82 -25.69
C VAL A 898 0.53 36.30 -25.70
N ILE A 899 -0.22 35.58 -26.54
CA ILE A 899 -0.10 34.11 -26.61
C ILE A 899 1.30 33.72 -27.08
N VAL A 900 1.86 34.38 -28.10
CA VAL A 900 3.22 34.09 -28.58
C VAL A 900 4.24 34.29 -27.46
N TRP A 901 4.17 35.41 -26.73
CA TRP A 901 5.08 35.65 -25.61
C TRP A 901 4.93 34.60 -24.50
N MET A 902 3.69 34.24 -24.12
CA MET A 902 3.46 33.22 -23.10
C MET A 902 3.98 31.85 -23.53
N THR A 903 3.73 31.45 -24.78
CA THR A 903 4.26 30.20 -25.36
C THR A 903 5.79 30.21 -25.36
N LEU A 904 6.43 31.30 -25.78
CA LEU A 904 7.89 31.44 -25.72
C LEU A 904 8.42 31.37 -24.29
N ALA A 905 7.74 32.00 -23.32
CA ALA A 905 8.14 31.95 -21.93
C ALA A 905 8.11 30.51 -21.37
N PHE A 906 7.05 29.75 -21.67
CA PHE A 906 6.99 28.33 -21.33
C PHE A 906 8.07 27.50 -22.03
N LEU A 907 8.35 27.74 -23.32
CA LEU A 907 9.43 27.06 -24.04
C LEU A 907 10.81 27.35 -23.44
N VAL A 908 11.08 28.60 -23.04
CA VAL A 908 12.33 28.96 -22.35
C VAL A 908 12.45 28.20 -21.03
N ILE A 909 11.37 28.10 -20.26
CA ILE A 909 11.35 27.28 -19.05
C ILE A 909 11.59 25.81 -19.39
N TYR A 910 10.92 25.23 -20.38
CA TYR A 910 11.10 23.81 -20.69
C TYR A 910 12.48 23.46 -21.24
N LEU A 911 13.13 24.39 -21.96
CA LEU A 911 14.45 24.19 -22.56
C LEU A 911 15.60 24.51 -21.59
N PHE A 912 15.42 25.43 -20.64
CA PHE A 912 16.51 25.93 -19.81
C PHE A 912 16.27 25.78 -18.30
N PHE A 913 15.12 25.28 -17.86
CA PHE A 913 14.90 25.01 -16.45
C PHE A 913 15.46 23.63 -16.08
N PHE A 914 16.14 23.54 -14.93
CA PHE A 914 16.89 22.35 -14.54
C PHE A 914 16.00 21.10 -14.46
N ARG A 915 14.76 21.22 -13.97
CA ARG A 915 13.84 20.10 -13.75
C ARG A 915 12.44 20.40 -14.27
N VAL A 916 12.03 19.67 -15.30
CA VAL A 916 10.69 19.78 -15.89
C VAL A 916 10.00 18.44 -15.70
N TYR A 917 8.82 18.47 -15.08
CA TYR A 917 8.02 17.28 -14.87
C TYR A 917 6.95 17.15 -15.98
N PRO A 918 6.51 15.92 -16.30
CA PRO A 918 5.63 15.64 -17.45
C PRO A 918 4.30 16.38 -17.43
N GLN A 919 3.75 16.62 -16.23
CA GLN A 919 2.52 17.36 -16.03
C GLN A 919 2.61 18.84 -16.42
N TYR A 920 3.81 19.43 -16.44
CA TYR A 920 3.98 20.85 -16.76
C TYR A 920 3.65 21.16 -18.22
N TYR A 921 3.76 20.20 -19.13
CA TYR A 921 3.45 20.42 -20.54
C TYR A 921 1.97 20.65 -20.81
N LEU A 922 1.06 20.37 -19.87
CA LEU A 922 -0.35 20.72 -20.04
C LEU A 922 -0.55 22.24 -20.21
N TRP A 923 0.33 23.06 -19.62
CA TRP A 923 0.19 24.52 -19.60
C TRP A 923 0.38 25.17 -20.98
N ILE A 924 1.17 24.57 -21.88
CA ILE A 924 1.37 25.09 -23.24
C ILE A 924 0.26 24.65 -24.21
N ILE A 925 -0.49 23.58 -23.90
CA ILE A 925 -1.49 23.02 -24.82
C ILE A 925 -2.61 24.00 -25.17
N PRO A 926 -3.29 24.67 -24.21
CA PRO A 926 -4.30 25.68 -24.54
C PRO A 926 -3.75 26.84 -25.37
N LEU A 927 -2.50 27.24 -25.12
CA LEU A 927 -1.85 28.33 -25.87
C LEU A 927 -1.61 27.92 -27.34
N LEU A 928 -1.19 26.68 -27.57
CA LEU A 928 -1.04 26.13 -28.93
C LEU A 928 -2.39 25.99 -29.66
N ILE A 929 -3.46 25.63 -28.93
CA ILE A 929 -4.83 25.63 -29.46
C ILE A 929 -5.22 27.05 -29.88
N LEU A 930 -5.05 28.05 -29.00
CA LEU A 930 -5.36 29.45 -29.31
C LEU A 930 -4.53 29.98 -30.50
N MET A 931 -3.23 29.66 -30.54
CA MET A 931 -2.35 29.99 -31.68
C MET A 931 -2.84 29.37 -32.97
N SER A 932 -3.27 28.10 -32.97
CA SER A 932 -3.80 27.44 -34.15
C SER A 932 -5.03 28.14 -34.70
N PHE A 933 -5.95 28.56 -33.83
CA PHE A 933 -7.14 29.31 -34.24
C PHE A 933 -6.81 30.72 -34.74
N LYS A 934 -5.89 31.42 -34.07
CA LYS A 934 -5.52 32.79 -34.43
C LYS A 934 -4.69 32.88 -35.72
N THR A 935 -3.76 31.96 -35.91
CA THR A 935 -2.89 31.90 -37.12
C THR A 935 -3.52 31.13 -38.28
N ARG A 936 -4.63 30.41 -38.02
CA ARG A 936 -5.23 29.43 -38.93
C ARG A 936 -4.29 28.29 -39.34
N SER A 937 -3.19 28.08 -38.62
CA SER A 937 -2.27 26.98 -38.86
C SER A 937 -2.61 25.78 -37.98
N LEU A 938 -2.86 24.63 -38.60
CA LEU A 938 -3.08 23.36 -37.89
C LEU A 938 -1.78 22.78 -37.31
N SER A 939 -0.60 23.29 -37.68
CA SER A 939 0.69 22.77 -37.20
C SER A 939 0.82 22.84 -35.68
N TYR A 940 0.42 23.95 -35.05
CA TYR A 940 0.48 24.12 -33.59
C TYR A 940 -0.42 23.12 -32.86
N LEU A 941 -1.59 22.84 -33.44
CA LEU A 941 -2.53 21.86 -32.89
C LEU A 941 -1.93 20.46 -32.94
N ILE A 942 -1.35 20.07 -34.09
CA ILE A 942 -0.73 18.76 -34.30
C ILE A 942 0.44 18.56 -33.34
N LEU A 943 1.33 19.55 -33.23
CA LEU A 943 2.47 19.50 -32.32
C LEU A 943 2.01 19.38 -30.86
N GLY A 944 1.00 20.16 -30.45
CA GLY A 944 0.45 20.08 -29.09
C GLY A 944 -0.22 18.74 -28.79
N THR A 945 -1.07 18.24 -29.69
CA THR A 945 -1.71 16.91 -29.53
C THR A 945 -0.69 15.78 -29.57
N GLY A 946 0.36 15.93 -30.39
CA GLY A 946 1.43 14.95 -30.52
C GLY A 946 2.27 14.85 -29.26
N LEU A 947 2.71 15.99 -28.73
CA LEU A 947 3.38 16.08 -27.43
C LEU A 947 2.53 15.48 -26.31
N SER A 948 1.24 15.82 -26.27
CA SER A 948 0.31 15.32 -25.24
C SER A 948 0.17 13.79 -25.30
N THR A 949 0.04 13.24 -26.51
CA THR A 949 -0.06 11.79 -26.74
C THR A 949 1.24 11.10 -26.36
N TYR A 950 2.38 11.68 -26.75
CA TYR A 950 3.71 11.15 -26.42
C TYR A 950 3.95 11.11 -24.91
N ILE A 951 3.57 12.15 -24.17
CA ILE A 951 3.74 12.14 -22.71
C ILE A 951 2.83 11.06 -22.09
N SER A 952 1.57 11.00 -22.53
CA SER A 952 0.55 10.11 -21.95
C SER A 952 0.86 8.62 -22.11
N LEU A 953 1.43 8.18 -23.24
CA LEU A 953 1.66 6.74 -23.51
C LEU A 953 2.81 6.12 -22.72
N PHE A 954 3.69 6.93 -22.16
CA PHE A 954 5.10 6.69 -22.40
C PHE A 954 5.96 7.28 -21.28
N ILE A 955 5.57 8.46 -20.79
CA ILE A 955 6.17 9.10 -19.61
C ILE A 955 5.25 8.91 -18.40
N ILE A 956 3.93 9.01 -18.60
CA ILE A 956 2.93 8.88 -17.54
C ILE A 956 2.78 7.45 -17.01
N ASN A 957 3.38 6.45 -17.69
CA ASN A 957 3.39 5.04 -17.31
C ASN A 957 2.04 4.52 -16.79
N GLY A 958 1.19 4.06 -17.72
CA GLY A 958 -0.11 3.49 -17.38
C GLY A 958 -0.02 2.35 -16.36
N LEU A 959 1.06 1.57 -16.30
CA LEU A 959 1.15 0.43 -15.37
C LEU A 959 1.20 0.88 -13.92
N THR A 960 2.00 1.90 -13.59
CA THR A 960 2.05 2.47 -12.23
C THR A 960 0.68 2.99 -11.82
N LEU A 961 0.00 3.70 -12.72
CA LEU A 961 -1.34 4.23 -12.47
C LEU A 961 -2.39 3.13 -12.32
N ILE A 962 -2.23 2.00 -13.02
CA ILE A 962 -3.17 0.88 -12.98
C ILE A 962 -2.95 0.02 -11.74
N SER A 963 -1.71 -0.39 -11.47
CA SER A 963 -1.40 -1.32 -10.37
C SER A 963 -1.55 -0.69 -9.00
N GLY A 964 -1.24 0.61 -8.85
CA GLY A 964 -1.02 1.24 -7.55
C GLY A 964 0.34 0.90 -6.94
N GLU A 965 1.28 0.36 -7.72
CA GLU A 965 2.67 0.10 -7.32
C GLU A 965 3.63 0.89 -8.19
N GLU A 966 4.72 1.40 -7.59
CA GLU A 966 5.84 1.96 -8.35
C GLU A 966 6.51 0.86 -9.19
N ARG A 967 6.10 0.75 -10.45
CA ARG A 967 6.72 -0.12 -11.45
C ARG A 967 7.48 0.75 -12.43
N TYR A 968 8.77 0.92 -12.21
CA TYR A 968 9.63 1.63 -13.15
C TYR A 968 9.88 0.77 -14.41
N ILE A 969 9.03 1.01 -15.41
CA ILE A 969 9.26 0.96 -16.86
C ILE A 969 9.70 -0.37 -17.52
N ILE A 970 8.71 -1.19 -17.91
CA ILE A 970 8.89 -2.39 -18.75
C ILE A 970 9.37 -2.06 -20.18
N LEU A 971 8.99 -0.91 -20.76
CA LEU A 971 9.40 -0.58 -22.14
C LEU A 971 10.84 -0.05 -22.25
N THR A 972 11.36 0.67 -21.24
CA THR A 972 12.77 1.09 -21.23
C THR A 972 13.69 -0.02 -20.74
N GLU A 973 13.19 -0.99 -19.97
CA GLU A 973 13.92 -2.26 -19.78
C GLU A 973 14.11 -2.99 -21.11
N LEU A 974 13.06 -3.05 -21.95
CA LEU A 974 13.16 -3.59 -23.32
C LEU A 974 14.08 -2.78 -24.24
N LEU A 975 14.09 -1.44 -24.11
CA LEU A 975 14.88 -0.54 -24.97
C LEU A 975 16.24 -0.13 -24.37
N LYS A 976 16.59 -0.63 -23.18
CA LYS A 976 17.81 -0.36 -22.38
C LYS A 976 18.17 1.11 -22.08
N ASP A 977 17.49 2.10 -22.65
CA ASP A 977 17.85 3.52 -22.52
C ASP A 977 16.64 4.43 -22.29
N SER A 978 16.34 4.73 -21.01
CA SER A 978 15.29 5.68 -20.60
C SER A 978 15.61 7.13 -20.96
N THR A 979 16.86 7.44 -21.28
CA THR A 979 17.37 8.78 -21.60
C THR A 979 16.93 9.20 -23.01
N ALA A 980 17.03 8.30 -23.99
CA ALA A 980 16.55 8.52 -25.35
C ALA A 980 15.04 8.79 -25.39
N PHE A 981 14.29 8.06 -24.57
CA PHE A 981 12.84 8.18 -24.48
C PHE A 981 12.39 9.58 -23.98
N ASN A 982 12.99 10.06 -22.89
CA ASN A 982 12.66 11.38 -22.36
C ASN A 982 13.16 12.52 -23.26
N SER A 983 14.22 12.31 -24.03
CA SER A 983 14.80 13.31 -24.94
C SER A 983 13.90 13.68 -26.12
N ALA A 984 12.96 12.82 -26.51
CA ALA A 984 12.01 13.15 -27.58
C ALA A 984 11.09 14.35 -27.22
N VAL A 985 10.84 14.60 -25.94
CA VAL A 985 10.07 15.76 -25.49
C VAL A 985 10.79 17.07 -25.85
N SER A 986 12.11 17.10 -25.74
CA SER A 986 12.94 18.22 -26.17
C SER A 986 12.83 18.47 -27.68
N VAL A 987 12.71 17.41 -28.48
CA VAL A 987 12.49 17.53 -29.92
C VAL A 987 11.15 18.23 -30.21
N PHE A 988 10.07 17.85 -29.52
CA PHE A 988 8.78 18.56 -29.65
C PHE A 988 8.91 20.05 -29.29
N MET A 989 9.65 20.41 -28.24
CA MET A 989 9.88 21.81 -27.87
C MET A 989 10.58 22.58 -28.98
N ILE A 990 11.63 22.00 -29.58
CA ILE A 990 12.36 22.60 -30.70
C ILE A 990 11.44 22.74 -31.92
N LEU A 991 10.64 21.73 -32.24
CA LEU A 991 9.68 21.80 -33.36
C LEU A 991 8.62 22.89 -33.15
N ILE A 992 8.13 23.07 -31.92
CA ILE A 992 7.21 24.16 -31.58
C ILE A 992 7.91 25.52 -31.75
N LEU A 993 9.15 25.65 -31.26
CA LEU A 993 9.95 26.86 -31.42
C LEU A 993 10.15 27.20 -32.90
N VAL A 994 10.57 26.22 -33.72
CA VAL A 994 10.74 26.37 -35.16
C VAL A 994 9.42 26.77 -35.83
N ALA A 995 8.29 26.18 -35.43
CA ALA A 995 6.98 26.55 -35.96
C ALA A 995 6.55 27.99 -35.61
N ILE A 996 7.06 28.58 -34.52
CA ILE A 996 6.80 29.99 -34.18
C ILE A 996 7.62 30.91 -35.10
N PHE A 997 8.87 30.55 -35.41
CA PHE A 997 9.78 31.39 -36.21
C PHE A 997 9.65 31.19 -37.74
N ASN A 998 9.20 30.02 -38.20
CA ASN A 998 9.22 29.67 -39.63
C ASN A 998 7.84 29.86 -40.28
N PHE A 999 7.62 31.02 -40.89
CA PHE A 999 6.29 31.44 -41.37
C PHE A 999 5.79 30.76 -42.67
N ARG A 1000 6.60 30.00 -43.43
CA ARG A 1000 6.20 29.43 -44.74
C ARG A 1000 7.06 28.24 -45.24
N SER A 1001 7.26 27.14 -44.49
CA SER A 1001 7.83 25.92 -45.10
C SER A 1001 6.75 25.08 -45.79
N SER A 1002 7.03 24.65 -47.03
CA SER A 1002 6.16 23.75 -47.81
C SER A 1002 6.05 22.34 -47.22
N SER A 1003 7.02 21.91 -46.42
CA SER A 1003 7.03 20.58 -45.78
C SER A 1003 5.99 20.42 -44.65
N LEU A 1004 5.56 21.52 -44.03
CA LEU A 1004 4.54 21.53 -42.96
C LEU A 1004 3.11 21.77 -43.49
N GLN A 1005 2.93 22.03 -44.79
CA GLN A 1005 1.64 22.39 -45.37
C GLN A 1005 0.66 21.20 -45.49
N ASP A 1006 1.16 19.96 -45.56
CA ASP A 1006 0.32 18.76 -45.67
C ASP A 1006 -0.07 18.18 -44.29
N SER A 1007 -0.58 19.07 -43.43
CA SER A 1007 -1.00 18.83 -42.04
C SER A 1007 -1.90 17.59 -41.86
N ARG A 1008 -2.65 17.20 -42.90
CA ARG A 1008 -3.50 16.00 -42.91
C ARG A 1008 -2.70 14.70 -43.00
N LYS A 1009 -1.64 14.66 -43.80
CA LYS A 1009 -0.75 13.49 -43.88
C LYS A 1009 0.02 13.32 -42.57
N LEU A 1010 0.52 14.41 -41.99
CA LEU A 1010 1.27 14.37 -40.74
C LEU A 1010 0.47 13.80 -39.58
N LEU A 1011 -0.78 14.27 -39.38
CA LEU A 1011 -1.64 13.76 -38.32
C LEU A 1011 -2.07 12.31 -38.55
N THR A 1012 -2.24 11.90 -39.81
CA THR A 1012 -2.54 10.50 -40.18
C THR A 1012 -1.33 9.60 -39.91
N ILE A 1013 -0.12 10.03 -40.26
CA ILE A 1013 1.13 9.33 -39.94
C ILE A 1013 1.26 9.16 -38.43
N MET A 1014 1.02 10.21 -37.64
CA MET A 1014 1.06 10.12 -36.18
C MET A 1014 0.09 9.07 -35.61
N ILE A 1015 -1.18 9.07 -36.05
CA ILE A 1015 -2.17 8.09 -35.61
C ILE A 1015 -1.72 6.67 -36.01
N SER A 1016 -1.27 6.48 -37.26
CA SER A 1016 -0.78 5.19 -37.76
C SER A 1016 0.46 4.71 -37.00
N SER A 1017 1.40 5.59 -36.67
CA SER A 1017 2.60 5.26 -35.89
C SER A 1017 2.26 4.85 -34.46
N VAL A 1018 1.32 5.54 -33.80
CA VAL A 1018 0.84 5.17 -32.47
C VAL A 1018 0.14 3.81 -32.49
N VAL A 1019 -0.73 3.57 -33.47
CA VAL A 1019 -1.42 2.28 -33.63
C VAL A 1019 -0.44 1.15 -33.93
N ALA A 1020 0.53 1.38 -34.83
CA ALA A 1020 1.58 0.42 -35.14
C ALA A 1020 2.46 0.09 -33.93
N MET A 1021 2.80 1.08 -33.09
CA MET A 1021 3.57 0.83 -31.86
C MET A 1021 2.75 0.09 -30.79
N ILE A 1022 1.45 0.35 -30.66
CA ILE A 1022 0.58 -0.44 -29.77
C ILE A 1022 0.49 -1.89 -30.25
N LEU A 1023 0.36 -2.10 -31.56
CA LEU A 1023 0.39 -3.45 -32.16
C LEU A 1023 1.74 -4.12 -31.98
N LEU A 1024 2.85 -3.40 -32.14
CA LEU A 1024 4.20 -3.92 -31.91
C LEU A 1024 4.40 -4.29 -30.44
N THR A 1025 3.91 -3.45 -29.53
CA THR A 1025 3.93 -3.72 -28.08
C THR A 1025 3.07 -4.94 -27.76
N TYR A 1026 1.88 -5.06 -28.35
CA TYR A 1026 1.04 -6.25 -28.24
C TYR A 1026 1.75 -7.51 -28.75
N ILE A 1027 2.37 -7.47 -29.93
CA ILE A 1027 3.11 -8.60 -30.53
C ILE A 1027 4.30 -8.99 -29.64
N LEU A 1028 5.09 -8.02 -29.18
CA LEU A 1028 6.23 -8.26 -28.29
C LEU A 1028 5.80 -8.83 -26.93
N LEU A 1029 4.64 -8.39 -26.41
CA LEU A 1029 4.03 -8.93 -25.19
C LEU A 1029 3.35 -10.29 -25.37
N SER A 1030 3.09 -10.70 -26.62
CA SER A 1030 2.48 -11.99 -26.97
C SER A 1030 3.52 -13.10 -27.16
N LEU A 1031 4.81 -12.74 -27.26
CA LEU A 1031 5.90 -13.70 -27.33
C LEU A 1031 6.14 -14.28 -25.92
N PRO A 1032 6.25 -15.61 -25.76
CA PRO A 1032 6.63 -16.19 -24.48
C PRO A 1032 8.04 -15.70 -24.10
N ALA A 1033 8.18 -15.32 -22.82
CA ALA A 1033 9.43 -14.81 -22.23
C ALA A 1033 10.57 -15.83 -22.29
#